data_AF-A0A834ZWC0-F1
#
_entry.id   AF-A0A834ZWC0-F1
#
_cell.length_a   1.000
_cell.length_b   1.000
_cell.length_c   1.000
_cell.angle_alpha   90.00
_cell.angle_beta   90.00
_cell.angle_gamma   90.00
#
_symmetry.space_group_name_H-M   'P 1'
#
loop_
_entity.id
_entity.type
_entity.pdbx_description
1 polymer ?
#
loop_
_entity_poly.entity_id
_entity_poly.type
_entity_poly.pdbx_seq_one_letter_code
_entity_poly.pdbx_strand_id
1 'polypeptide(L)'
;MASSVIPHFLIFFLLLIIHLLLPLSAIAQTYRNVTLGSSLSAIADDNSSWPSPSGEFFFGFRPLNNKDIFLLAIWFDKIPDKTIIWNANGDNPAPRGSRVELTVNGLVLSDPQGKEIWKSQAINSSGVSYAAMLNSGNFVIASRDGYMWESFKVPTDTILPTETLEINGILSSRLTETNYSKGRFELRLLSDGNLVLNPIAWPTGSRYDTYYVSGTNEANPMDSGSQVVFNGSGYLNIVRRNGGIVSISPANILPITEYYYRATMDFDGVFTQYAYPRTSNGNQSWSNLWSIPNDICFDNSSQLGSGVCGFSSYCELTSDKRPSCECPPEYSLMDPNNKFGGCKPNFPLGCGVNDGSRSPEEIFEFRELRGTNWPTGDYERLAPYNEDQCRKSCLYDCNCAVAVIAIVNGRCWKKKLPLSNGRAGLKEIGKALIKLNKKSSVLEVNFSSFTYEELEEATNGFKETLGKGSFGIVYKGVILELGSRNLVAIKKLDKVVQEGEKEFKTEVSAIGQTHHKNLVQLLGFYERAILTDWAYDCYIEGRLDNLVENDEAAMSDMKRLQSWVYVLVLGADSMMSRFRDKDDESLDNGSSGIGRIEFSPECNHLLFFKLIRMQSKQPTPLAMASSSFSVPYLHFLFLLILLPPLAIAQKYRDVTLGSSLSAIDDNSSWSSPSGEFAFGFRRLNYTDWFNKIPDKTVVWYANGDNPAPRESKVELTINGLMLNDPQGNKIWEAKHIYTRIPSYAAMLDSGNFVLASRDGNIWESFKEPVDTILPTQILEVGGVLSSRLTQINYSKGRFQLSLISDGNLVLNLIAWP
;
A
#
# COMPACT_ATOMS: atom_id res chain seq x y z
N MET A 1 54.87 41.56 -66.06
CA MET A 1 54.34 40.29 -65.54
C MET A 1 53.67 40.58 -64.19
N ALA A 2 52.40 40.97 -64.00
CA ALA A 2 51.13 40.68 -64.69
C ALA A 2 51.03 39.20 -65.08
N SER A 3 50.05 38.38 -64.69
CA SER A 3 48.75 38.58 -64.04
C SER A 3 48.02 37.23 -64.21
N SER A 4 47.46 36.59 -63.17
CA SER A 4 46.37 35.59 -63.37
C SER A 4 45.64 35.05 -62.12
N VAL A 5 45.79 35.58 -60.89
CA VAL A 5 45.13 34.96 -59.71
C VAL A 5 43.77 35.60 -59.32
N ILE A 6 43.40 36.71 -59.96
CA ILE A 6 42.19 37.47 -59.64
C ILE A 6 40.85 36.79 -60.03
N PRO A 7 40.73 35.91 -61.07
CA PRO A 7 39.42 35.41 -61.46
C PRO A 7 38.80 34.43 -60.46
N HIS A 8 39.60 33.65 -59.74
CA HIS A 8 39.10 32.56 -58.89
C HIS A 8 38.55 33.06 -57.55
N PHE A 9 39.16 34.09 -56.96
CA PHE A 9 38.68 34.68 -55.71
C PHE A 9 37.36 35.42 -55.89
N LEU A 10 37.17 36.12 -57.01
CA LEU A 10 35.91 36.81 -57.33
C LEU A 10 34.78 35.82 -57.59
N ILE A 11 35.03 34.70 -58.28
CA ILE A 11 34.04 33.64 -58.51
C ILE A 11 33.64 32.97 -57.19
N PHE A 12 34.60 32.71 -56.29
CA PHE A 12 34.30 32.12 -54.99
C PHE A 12 33.49 33.06 -54.09
N PHE A 13 33.80 34.36 -54.10
CA PHE A 13 33.04 35.36 -53.35
C PHE A 13 31.64 35.59 -53.93
N LEU A 14 31.48 35.54 -55.26
CA LEU A 14 30.18 35.59 -55.93
C LEU A 14 29.33 34.35 -55.63
N LEU A 15 29.91 33.15 -55.58
CA LEU A 15 29.21 31.93 -55.17
C LEU A 15 28.79 31.97 -53.69
N LEU A 16 29.63 32.54 -52.82
CA LEU A 16 29.31 32.73 -51.40
C LEU A 16 28.17 33.73 -51.20
N ILE A 17 28.14 34.81 -51.99
CA ILE A 17 27.06 35.81 -51.99
C ILE A 17 25.77 35.24 -52.60
N ILE A 18 25.85 34.36 -53.61
CA ILE A 18 24.67 33.65 -54.16
C ILE A 18 24.10 32.64 -53.15
N HIS A 19 24.92 32.06 -52.27
CA HIS A 19 24.44 31.25 -51.14
C HIS A 19 23.89 32.08 -49.97
N LEU A 20 24.38 33.31 -49.75
CA LEU A 20 23.82 34.24 -48.77
C LEU A 20 22.55 34.98 -49.26
N LEU A 21 22.37 35.11 -50.58
CA LEU A 21 21.22 35.77 -51.23
C LEU A 21 20.19 34.80 -51.82
N LEU A 22 20.38 33.49 -51.65
CA LEU A 22 19.21 32.61 -51.70
C LEU A 22 18.28 33.13 -50.60
N PRO A 23 17.06 33.60 -50.92
CA PRO A 23 16.08 33.76 -49.87
C PRO A 23 16.04 32.40 -49.16
N LEU A 24 15.90 32.40 -47.84
CA LEU A 24 15.25 31.29 -47.17
C LEU A 24 14.05 30.96 -48.05
N SER A 25 14.15 29.91 -48.85
CA SER A 25 13.01 29.30 -49.48
C SER A 25 12.30 28.64 -48.31
N ALA A 26 11.61 29.48 -47.52
CA ALA A 26 10.31 29.14 -47.03
C ALA A 26 9.61 28.65 -48.29
N ILE A 27 9.58 27.32 -48.45
CA ILE A 27 8.70 26.67 -49.40
C ILE A 27 7.37 27.28 -49.03
N ALA A 28 6.88 28.19 -49.89
CA ALA A 28 5.53 28.69 -49.81
C ALA A 28 4.66 27.47 -50.14
N GLN A 29 4.49 26.61 -49.13
CA GLN A 29 3.56 25.52 -49.19
C GLN A 29 2.21 26.22 -49.28
N THR A 30 1.43 25.86 -50.29
CA THR A 30 0.05 26.31 -50.40
C THR A 30 -0.72 25.70 -49.23
N TYR A 31 -0.74 26.38 -48.08
CA TYR A 31 -1.52 25.98 -46.92
C TYR A 31 -3.00 26.25 -47.22
N ARG A 32 -3.90 25.32 -46.86
CA ARG A 32 -5.31 25.68 -46.66
C ARG A 32 -5.42 26.37 -45.31
N ASN A 33 -5.24 27.68 -45.31
CA ASN A 33 -5.40 28.48 -44.10
C ASN A 33 -6.82 28.32 -43.55
N VAL A 34 -6.91 27.94 -42.28
CA VAL A 34 -8.16 27.99 -41.50
C VAL A 34 -8.38 29.45 -41.14
N THR A 35 -9.41 30.06 -41.73
CA THR A 35 -9.73 31.47 -41.51
C THR A 35 -10.41 31.67 -40.16
N LEU A 36 -10.29 32.87 -39.61
CA LEU A 36 -11.01 33.29 -38.41
C LEU A 36 -12.52 32.98 -38.52
N GLY A 37 -13.13 32.47 -37.44
CA GLY A 37 -14.54 32.05 -37.39
C GLY A 37 -14.81 30.65 -37.95
N SER A 38 -13.80 29.97 -38.51
CA SER A 38 -13.94 28.56 -38.91
C SER A 38 -14.13 27.68 -37.68
N SER A 39 -14.94 26.64 -37.83
CA SER A 39 -15.23 25.71 -36.73
C SER A 39 -15.44 24.28 -37.19
N LEU A 40 -15.21 23.34 -36.28
CA LEU A 40 -15.57 21.93 -36.41
C LEU A 40 -16.56 21.57 -35.29
N SER A 41 -17.39 20.57 -35.53
CA SER A 41 -18.38 20.09 -34.56
C SER A 41 -18.18 18.60 -34.27
N ALA A 42 -18.39 18.21 -33.01
CA ALA A 42 -18.28 16.84 -32.52
C ALA A 42 -19.55 16.05 -32.89
N ILE A 43 -19.68 15.67 -34.16
CA ILE A 43 -20.83 14.91 -34.67
C ILE A 43 -20.34 13.55 -35.18
N ALA A 44 -21.01 12.47 -34.76
CA ALA A 44 -20.73 11.14 -35.26
C ALA A 44 -20.92 11.08 -36.79
N ASP A 45 -19.95 10.48 -37.48
CA ASP A 45 -19.90 10.32 -38.94
C ASP A 45 -19.66 11.62 -39.74
N ASP A 46 -19.35 12.73 -39.06
CA ASP A 46 -18.78 13.91 -39.71
C ASP A 46 -17.26 13.71 -39.90
N ASN A 47 -16.81 13.77 -41.15
CA ASN A 47 -15.38 13.71 -41.50
C ASN A 47 -14.73 15.12 -41.49
N SER A 48 -15.44 16.14 -41.00
CA SER A 48 -14.92 17.50 -40.93
C SER A 48 -13.64 17.57 -40.07
N SER A 49 -12.60 18.08 -40.70
CA SER A 49 -11.25 18.11 -40.15
C SER A 49 -10.42 19.13 -40.92
N TRP A 50 -9.32 19.56 -40.31
CA TRP A 50 -8.34 20.44 -40.93
C TRP A 50 -7.10 19.63 -41.32
N PRO A 51 -6.95 19.27 -42.60
CA PRO A 51 -5.85 18.42 -43.06
C PRO A 51 -4.57 19.23 -43.30
N SER A 52 -3.45 18.56 -43.11
CA SER A 52 -2.14 19.00 -43.62
C SER A 52 -2.10 18.93 -45.15
N PRO A 53 -1.27 19.76 -45.83
CA PRO A 53 -1.10 19.71 -47.28
C PRO A 53 -0.73 18.32 -47.85
N SER A 54 0.00 17.50 -47.11
CA SER A 54 0.38 16.12 -47.50
C SER A 54 -0.74 15.10 -47.31
N GLY A 55 -1.80 15.47 -46.57
CA GLY A 55 -2.84 14.58 -46.10
C GLY A 55 -2.35 13.51 -45.11
N GLU A 56 -1.18 13.70 -44.50
CA GLU A 56 -0.64 12.73 -43.52
C GLU A 56 -1.19 12.97 -42.12
N PHE A 57 -1.35 14.24 -41.75
CA PHE A 57 -1.85 14.67 -40.45
C PHE A 57 -3.16 15.44 -40.59
N PHE A 58 -4.07 15.19 -39.66
CA PHE A 58 -5.39 15.82 -39.59
C PHE A 58 -5.63 16.32 -38.17
N PHE A 59 -6.26 17.49 -38.05
CA PHE A 59 -6.75 18.05 -36.78
C PHE A 59 -8.29 18.06 -36.77
N GLY A 60 -8.91 17.60 -35.68
CA GLY A 60 -10.37 17.57 -35.55
C GLY A 60 -10.87 16.68 -34.41
N PHE A 61 -12.15 16.28 -34.47
CA PHE A 61 -12.75 15.42 -33.45
C PHE A 61 -12.59 13.93 -33.74
N ARG A 62 -12.21 13.16 -32.72
CA ARG A 62 -12.16 11.69 -32.75
C ARG A 62 -13.08 11.12 -31.66
N PRO A 63 -14.03 10.25 -32.00
CA PRO A 63 -14.91 9.64 -31.00
C PRO A 63 -14.12 8.67 -30.10
N LEU A 64 -14.44 8.69 -28.81
CA LEU A 64 -14.11 7.65 -27.84
C LEU A 64 -15.33 6.73 -27.66
N ASN A 65 -15.11 5.47 -27.28
CA ASN A 65 -16.10 4.39 -27.07
C ASN A 65 -17.59 4.83 -26.94
N ASN A 66 -18.46 4.26 -27.78
CA ASN A 66 -19.90 4.56 -27.97
C ASN A 66 -20.24 5.82 -28.82
N LYS A 67 -19.28 6.45 -29.51
CA LYS A 67 -19.50 7.58 -30.48
C LYS A 67 -20.14 8.87 -29.91
N ASP A 68 -20.39 8.95 -28.60
CA ASP A 68 -21.05 10.13 -27.96
C ASP A 68 -20.09 11.06 -27.22
N ILE A 69 -18.84 10.65 -27.02
CA ILE A 69 -17.77 11.43 -26.40
C ILE A 69 -16.59 11.58 -27.37
N PHE A 70 -15.94 12.74 -27.40
CA PHE A 70 -14.97 13.11 -28.42
C PHE A 70 -13.71 13.76 -27.85
N LEU A 71 -12.56 13.44 -28.47
CA LEU A 71 -11.32 14.18 -28.29
C LEU A 71 -11.10 15.12 -29.47
N LEU A 72 -10.74 16.36 -29.17
CA LEU A 72 -10.11 17.25 -30.12
C LEU A 72 -8.63 16.87 -30.22
N ALA A 73 -8.21 16.38 -31.38
CA ALA A 73 -6.96 15.65 -31.53
C ALA A 73 -6.25 15.92 -32.87
N ILE A 74 -4.98 15.53 -32.92
CA ILE A 74 -4.19 15.37 -34.15
C ILE A 74 -3.89 13.88 -34.32
N TRP A 75 -4.00 13.35 -35.54
CA TRP A 75 -3.70 11.94 -35.85
C TRP A 75 -3.02 11.75 -37.20
N PHE A 76 -2.39 10.58 -37.37
CA PHE A 76 -1.93 10.08 -38.68
C PHE A 76 -3.13 9.57 -39.49
N ASP A 77 -3.51 10.26 -40.56
CA ASP A 77 -4.71 9.91 -41.32
C ASP A 77 -4.49 8.77 -42.31
N LYS A 78 -3.28 8.60 -42.84
CA LYS A 78 -2.97 7.48 -43.76
C LYS A 78 -2.82 6.13 -43.05
N ILE A 79 -2.84 6.10 -41.71
CA ILE A 79 -2.80 4.87 -40.91
C ILE A 79 -4.25 4.42 -40.63
N PRO A 80 -4.63 3.14 -40.86
CA PRO A 80 -6.00 2.66 -40.68
C PRO A 80 -6.60 2.97 -39.31
N ASP A 81 -5.82 2.78 -38.23
CA ASP A 81 -6.26 3.00 -36.85
C ASP A 81 -6.36 4.48 -36.45
N LYS A 82 -5.92 5.40 -37.33
CA LYS A 82 -5.92 6.85 -37.09
C LYS A 82 -5.22 7.21 -35.77
N THR A 83 -3.97 6.76 -35.62
CA THR A 83 -3.19 6.92 -34.39
C THR A 83 -3.12 8.39 -33.94
N ILE A 84 -3.68 8.68 -32.76
CA ILE A 84 -3.66 10.00 -32.13
C ILE A 84 -2.27 10.30 -31.57
N ILE A 85 -1.73 11.48 -31.89
CA ILE A 85 -0.40 11.97 -31.47
C ILE A 85 -0.46 13.21 -30.57
N TRP A 86 -1.62 13.87 -30.51
CA TRP A 86 -1.84 15.03 -29.67
C TRP A 86 -3.33 15.17 -29.37
N ASN A 87 -3.69 15.66 -28.18
CA ASN A 87 -5.07 15.95 -27.81
C ASN A 87 -5.18 17.19 -26.91
N ALA A 88 -6.30 17.90 -27.00
CA ALA A 88 -6.54 19.10 -26.20
C ALA A 88 -7.25 18.82 -24.86
N ASN A 89 -8.13 17.82 -24.85
CA ASN A 89 -9.16 17.65 -23.81
C ASN A 89 -9.24 16.21 -23.28
N GLY A 90 -8.11 15.52 -23.16
CA GLY A 90 -8.04 14.14 -22.64
C GLY A 90 -8.69 13.96 -21.26
N ASP A 91 -8.49 14.93 -20.35
CA ASP A 91 -9.05 14.92 -18.99
C ASP A 91 -10.54 15.29 -18.95
N ASN A 92 -11.05 15.96 -19.98
CA ASN A 92 -12.44 16.39 -20.08
C ASN A 92 -12.98 16.18 -21.51
N PRO A 93 -13.23 14.92 -21.92
CA PRO A 93 -13.72 14.61 -23.25
C PRO A 93 -15.02 15.35 -23.58
N ALA A 94 -15.14 15.82 -24.82
CA ALA A 94 -16.23 16.67 -25.24
C ALA A 94 -17.48 15.84 -25.59
N PRO A 95 -18.68 16.18 -25.09
CA PRO A 95 -19.90 15.50 -25.48
C PRO A 95 -20.26 15.78 -26.95
N ARG A 96 -21.08 14.91 -27.54
CA ARG A 96 -21.64 15.10 -28.88
C ARG A 96 -22.29 16.48 -29.03
N GLY A 97 -22.03 17.14 -30.15
CA GLY A 97 -22.50 18.50 -30.47
C GLY A 97 -21.58 19.63 -30.00
N SER A 98 -20.50 19.31 -29.28
CA SER A 98 -19.46 20.29 -28.93
C SER A 98 -18.84 20.92 -30.17
N ARG A 99 -18.33 22.16 -30.06
CA ARG A 99 -17.76 22.91 -31.20
C ARG A 99 -16.40 23.48 -30.83
N VAL A 100 -15.44 23.34 -31.74
CA VAL A 100 -14.16 24.06 -31.69
C VAL A 100 -14.16 25.17 -32.73
N GLU A 101 -13.77 26.38 -32.34
CA GLU A 101 -13.75 27.55 -33.23
C GLU A 101 -12.42 28.30 -33.13
N LEU A 102 -11.92 28.79 -34.27
CA LEU A 102 -10.80 29.71 -34.34
C LEU A 102 -11.29 31.15 -34.11
N THR A 103 -10.94 31.71 -32.96
CA THR A 103 -11.31 33.07 -32.54
C THR A 103 -10.13 34.03 -32.61
N VAL A 104 -10.37 35.33 -32.38
CA VAL A 104 -9.32 36.35 -32.28
C VAL A 104 -8.32 36.09 -31.14
N ASN A 105 -8.71 35.27 -30.16
CA ASN A 105 -7.92 34.92 -28.98
C ASN A 105 -7.31 33.51 -29.06
N GLY A 106 -7.47 32.81 -30.19
CA GLY A 106 -7.01 31.45 -30.40
C GLY A 106 -8.14 30.43 -30.55
N LEU A 107 -7.86 29.16 -30.29
CA LEU A 107 -8.86 28.09 -30.39
C LEU A 107 -9.67 27.97 -29.09
N VAL A 108 -10.98 27.87 -29.23
CA VAL A 108 -11.91 27.65 -28.10
C VAL A 108 -12.78 26.44 -28.40
N LEU A 109 -12.75 25.46 -27.51
CA LEU A 109 -13.61 24.28 -27.50
C LEU A 109 -14.70 24.48 -26.46
N SER A 110 -15.96 24.41 -26.89
CA SER A 110 -17.13 24.57 -26.02
C SER A 110 -18.09 23.38 -26.14
N ASP A 111 -18.81 23.09 -25.06
CA ASP A 111 -19.90 22.11 -25.05
C ASP A 111 -21.13 22.63 -25.84
N PRO A 112 -22.16 21.79 -26.08
CA PRO A 112 -23.37 22.20 -26.80
C PRO A 112 -24.13 23.36 -26.14
N GLN A 113 -23.90 23.62 -24.84
CA GLN A 113 -24.50 24.71 -24.08
C GLN A 113 -23.64 25.99 -24.11
N GLY A 114 -22.47 25.97 -24.77
CA GLY A 114 -21.56 27.10 -24.89
C GLY A 114 -20.58 27.25 -23.72
N LYS A 115 -20.47 26.28 -22.82
CA LYS A 115 -19.48 26.28 -21.74
C LYS A 115 -18.11 25.86 -22.27
N GLU A 116 -17.08 26.61 -21.91
CA GLU A 116 -15.68 26.31 -22.27
C GLU A 116 -15.25 24.96 -21.66
N ILE A 117 -14.77 24.05 -22.52
CA ILE A 117 -14.11 22.79 -22.16
C ILE A 117 -12.60 22.98 -22.16
N TRP A 118 -12.08 23.67 -23.18
CA TRP A 118 -10.66 23.93 -23.37
C TRP A 118 -10.45 25.17 -24.24
N LYS A 119 -9.32 25.85 -24.06
CA LYS A 119 -8.84 26.89 -24.98
C LYS A 119 -7.31 26.84 -25.13
N SER A 120 -6.82 27.32 -26.26
CA SER A 120 -5.38 27.55 -26.43
C SER A 120 -4.88 28.61 -25.43
N GLN A 121 -3.60 28.55 -25.04
CA GLN A 121 -2.99 29.52 -24.13
C GLN A 121 -3.18 30.96 -24.62
N ALA A 122 -3.23 31.91 -23.68
CA ALA A 122 -3.60 33.30 -23.96
C ALA A 122 -2.67 33.95 -25.00
N ILE A 123 -3.25 34.38 -26.10
CA ILE A 123 -2.57 35.02 -27.22
C ILE A 123 -2.55 36.54 -26.97
N ASN A 124 -1.47 37.04 -26.37
CA ASN A 124 -1.32 38.45 -26.06
C ASN A 124 -0.81 39.22 -27.30
N SER A 125 -1.66 40.07 -27.87
CA SER A 125 -1.32 41.33 -28.55
C SER A 125 -1.05 41.42 -30.07
N SER A 126 -1.19 40.36 -30.87
CA SER A 126 -1.39 40.51 -32.33
C SER A 126 -2.51 39.60 -32.79
N GLY A 127 -3.64 40.17 -33.23
CA GLY A 127 -4.84 39.39 -33.53
C GLY A 127 -4.55 38.18 -34.44
N VAL A 128 -5.12 37.04 -34.08
CA VAL A 128 -5.00 35.79 -34.85
C VAL A 128 -5.40 36.04 -36.31
N SER A 129 -4.54 35.64 -37.24
CA SER A 129 -4.77 35.79 -38.69
C SER A 129 -5.31 34.51 -39.31
N TYR A 130 -4.71 33.37 -38.97
CA TYR A 130 -5.13 32.05 -39.46
C TYR A 130 -4.63 30.93 -38.55
N ALA A 131 -5.13 29.73 -38.76
CA ALA A 131 -4.52 28.51 -38.26
C ALA A 131 -4.20 27.54 -39.41
N ALA A 132 -3.27 26.61 -39.19
CA ALA A 132 -2.90 25.64 -40.20
C ALA A 132 -2.36 24.35 -39.58
N MET A 133 -2.68 23.22 -40.21
CA MET A 133 -2.05 21.93 -39.95
C MET A 133 -0.83 21.78 -40.85
N LEU A 134 0.39 21.69 -40.28
CA LEU A 134 1.62 21.57 -41.07
C LEU A 134 1.95 20.11 -41.39
N ASN A 135 2.75 19.89 -42.44
CA ASN A 135 3.23 18.55 -42.82
C ASN A 135 4.17 17.90 -41.79
N SER A 136 4.67 18.67 -40.83
CA SER A 136 5.42 18.14 -39.68
C SER A 136 4.54 17.46 -38.64
N GLY A 137 3.22 17.72 -38.65
CA GLY A 137 2.33 17.35 -37.56
C GLY A 137 2.12 18.47 -36.53
N ASN A 138 2.76 19.64 -36.71
CA ASN A 138 2.54 20.80 -35.85
C ASN A 138 1.27 21.56 -36.30
N PHE A 139 0.29 21.72 -35.42
CA PHE A 139 -0.84 22.62 -35.64
C PHE A 139 -0.50 23.99 -35.09
N VAL A 140 -0.55 25.01 -35.94
CA VAL A 140 -0.12 26.37 -35.59
C VAL A 140 -1.26 27.37 -35.69
N ILE A 141 -1.28 28.32 -34.76
CA ILE A 141 -2.07 29.54 -34.84
C ILE A 141 -1.09 30.68 -35.11
N ALA A 142 -1.33 31.45 -36.16
CA ALA A 142 -0.37 32.43 -36.67
C ALA A 142 -0.98 33.83 -36.79
N SER A 143 -0.12 34.82 -36.59
CA SER A 143 -0.35 36.22 -36.97
C SER A 143 0.51 36.58 -38.18
N ARG A 144 0.51 37.87 -38.54
CA ARG A 144 1.46 38.40 -39.54
C ARG A 144 2.92 38.38 -39.05
N ASP A 145 3.12 38.35 -37.75
CA ASP A 145 4.44 38.47 -37.12
C ASP A 145 5.07 37.11 -36.76
N GLY A 146 4.33 36.01 -36.97
CA GLY A 146 4.82 34.65 -36.73
C GLY A 146 3.80 33.74 -36.05
N TYR A 147 4.27 32.58 -35.61
CA TYR A 147 3.46 31.62 -34.85
C TYR A 147 3.23 32.11 -33.43
N MET A 148 1.98 32.09 -33.01
CA MET A 148 1.52 32.57 -31.71
C MET A 148 1.26 31.42 -30.74
N TRP A 149 0.87 30.27 -31.29
CA TRP A 149 0.64 29.05 -30.56
C TRP A 149 0.96 27.86 -31.46
N GLU A 150 1.55 26.83 -30.87
CA GLU A 150 1.97 25.61 -31.56
C GLU A 150 1.64 24.40 -30.70
N SER A 151 1.07 23.36 -31.31
CA SER A 151 0.81 22.10 -30.59
C SER A 151 2.10 21.45 -30.10
N PHE A 152 3.21 21.62 -30.84
CA PHE A 152 4.55 21.11 -30.47
C PHE A 152 5.15 21.80 -29.23
N LYS A 153 4.64 22.97 -28.82
CA LYS A 153 5.06 23.62 -27.57
C LYS A 153 4.25 23.18 -26.35
N VAL A 154 3.19 22.40 -26.57
CA VAL A 154 2.32 21.84 -25.52
C VAL A 154 2.05 20.37 -25.83
N PRO A 155 3.08 19.52 -25.83
CA PRO A 155 2.92 18.11 -26.17
C PRO A 155 2.10 17.36 -25.10
N THR A 156 1.57 16.20 -25.49
CA THR A 156 0.77 15.34 -24.59
C THR A 156 1.60 14.15 -24.11
N ASP A 157 1.43 12.99 -24.73
CA ASP A 157 2.22 11.79 -24.46
C ASP A 157 3.28 11.52 -25.55
N THR A 158 3.20 12.19 -26.69
CA THR A 158 3.96 11.85 -27.91
C THR A 158 4.78 13.05 -28.42
N ILE A 159 6.00 12.76 -28.89
CA ILE A 159 6.87 13.67 -29.63
C ILE A 159 7.07 13.14 -31.06
N LEU A 160 7.06 14.03 -32.06
CA LEU A 160 7.23 13.70 -33.48
C LEU A 160 8.59 14.15 -34.05
N PRO A 161 9.02 13.59 -35.20
CA PRO A 161 10.16 14.14 -35.93
C PRO A 161 10.00 15.64 -36.18
N THR A 162 11.09 16.38 -36.05
CA THR A 162 11.21 17.86 -36.05
C THR A 162 10.73 18.58 -34.79
N GLU A 163 10.17 17.86 -33.81
CA GLU A 163 9.76 18.43 -32.54
C GLU A 163 10.93 18.48 -31.53
N THR A 164 10.86 19.44 -30.61
CA THR A 164 11.88 19.66 -29.59
C THR A 164 11.22 19.86 -28.23
N LEU A 165 11.61 19.05 -27.26
CA LEU A 165 11.23 19.19 -25.85
C LEU A 165 12.28 20.05 -25.14
N GLU A 166 11.90 21.27 -24.77
CA GLU A 166 12.78 22.22 -24.08
C GLU A 166 12.95 21.88 -22.58
N ILE A 167 13.85 22.59 -21.89
CA ILE A 167 13.97 22.52 -20.43
C ILE A 167 12.59 22.76 -19.79
N ASN A 168 12.28 21.95 -18.78
CA ASN A 168 10.99 21.86 -18.09
C ASN A 168 9.84 21.33 -18.95
N GLY A 169 10.10 20.93 -20.20
CA GLY A 169 9.15 20.21 -21.03
C GLY A 169 8.76 18.87 -20.41
N ILE A 170 7.49 18.50 -20.58
CA ILE A 170 6.88 17.31 -19.97
C ILE A 170 6.10 16.57 -21.04
N LEU A 171 6.32 15.26 -21.17
CA LEU A 171 5.35 14.35 -21.77
C LEU A 171 4.67 13.59 -20.63
N SER A 172 3.34 13.60 -20.59
CA SER A 172 2.57 12.84 -19.60
C SER A 172 1.93 11.66 -20.28
N SER A 173 2.10 10.47 -19.72
CA SER A 173 1.41 9.29 -20.22
C SER A 173 -0.10 9.49 -20.15
N ARG A 174 -0.85 8.77 -20.99
CA ARG A 174 -2.29 8.57 -20.79
C ARG A 174 -2.56 7.58 -19.64
N LEU A 175 -3.80 7.53 -19.13
CA LEU A 175 -4.16 6.68 -17.99
C LEU A 175 -4.18 5.19 -18.34
N THR A 176 -4.77 4.86 -19.48
CA THR A 176 -4.77 3.51 -20.08
C THR A 176 -4.70 3.64 -21.60
N GLU A 177 -4.53 2.55 -22.33
CA GLU A 177 -4.49 2.55 -23.80
C GLU A 177 -5.65 3.34 -24.45
N THR A 178 -6.87 3.19 -23.90
CA THR A 178 -8.10 3.80 -24.41
C THR A 178 -8.57 5.04 -23.64
N ASN A 179 -7.98 5.34 -22.48
CA ASN A 179 -8.32 6.53 -21.69
C ASN A 179 -7.20 7.58 -21.75
N TYR A 180 -7.48 8.67 -22.48
CA TYR A 180 -6.55 9.77 -22.75
C TYR A 180 -6.43 10.80 -21.61
N SER A 181 -7.10 10.58 -20.48
CA SER A 181 -6.86 11.36 -19.27
C SER A 181 -5.40 11.20 -18.84
N LYS A 182 -4.87 12.19 -18.12
CA LYS A 182 -3.50 12.19 -17.62
C LYS A 182 -3.24 10.96 -16.74
N GLY A 183 -2.22 10.21 -17.12
CA GLY A 183 -1.78 8.98 -16.48
C GLY A 183 -0.73 9.18 -15.40
N ARG A 184 -0.07 8.09 -15.01
CA ARG A 184 0.79 8.03 -13.82
C ARG A 184 2.26 8.31 -14.09
N PHE A 185 2.69 8.50 -15.33
CA PHE A 185 4.12 8.59 -15.65
C PHE A 185 4.44 9.83 -16.49
N GLU A 186 5.56 10.47 -16.20
CA GLU A 186 6.05 11.64 -16.93
C GLU A 186 7.48 11.43 -17.43
N LEU A 187 7.75 11.85 -18.67
CA LEU A 187 9.09 12.12 -19.20
C LEU A 187 9.37 13.61 -19.08
N ARG A 188 10.51 13.99 -18.53
CA ARG A 188 10.82 15.39 -18.23
C ARG A 188 12.27 15.73 -18.50
N LEU A 189 12.50 16.86 -19.17
CA LEU A 189 13.83 17.46 -19.20
C LEU A 189 13.93 18.47 -18.05
N LEU A 190 14.77 18.18 -17.07
CA LEU A 190 14.96 19.02 -15.90
C LEU A 190 15.88 20.22 -16.20
N SER A 191 15.82 21.25 -15.36
CA SER A 191 16.67 22.45 -15.48
C SER A 191 18.17 22.18 -15.30
N ASP A 192 18.53 21.09 -14.62
CA ASP A 192 19.92 20.63 -14.50
C ASP A 192 20.46 19.96 -15.78
N GLY A 193 19.58 19.71 -16.76
CA GLY A 193 19.91 19.09 -18.04
C GLY A 193 19.71 17.58 -18.09
N ASN A 194 19.19 16.94 -17.03
CA ASN A 194 18.80 15.52 -17.07
C ASN A 194 17.43 15.30 -17.71
N LEU A 195 17.36 14.32 -18.60
CA LEU A 195 16.11 13.71 -19.03
C LEU A 195 15.77 12.59 -18.05
N VAL A 196 14.58 12.65 -17.44
CA VAL A 196 14.16 11.72 -16.40
C VAL A 196 12.79 11.13 -16.68
N LEU A 197 12.56 9.92 -16.16
CA LEU A 197 11.23 9.34 -16.04
C LEU A 197 10.86 9.21 -14.57
N ASN A 198 9.67 9.68 -14.19
CA ASN A 198 9.15 9.51 -12.83
C ASN A 198 7.64 9.23 -12.82
N PRO A 199 7.14 8.52 -11.80
CA PRO A 199 5.72 8.41 -11.57
C PRO A 199 5.17 9.68 -10.88
N ILE A 200 3.86 9.88 -10.94
CA ILE A 200 3.14 10.95 -10.25
C ILE A 200 2.09 10.40 -9.27
N ALA A 201 1.92 11.11 -8.16
CA ALA A 201 0.98 10.80 -7.09
C ALA A 201 -0.40 11.37 -7.41
N TRP A 202 -1.38 10.49 -7.59
CA TRP A 202 -2.77 10.89 -7.77
C TRP A 202 -3.45 11.25 -6.42
N PRO A 203 -4.32 12.28 -6.34
CA PRO A 203 -4.62 13.28 -7.37
C PRO A 203 -3.70 14.51 -7.31
N THR A 204 -2.77 14.56 -6.36
CA THR A 204 -1.97 15.76 -6.07
C THR A 204 -1.03 16.20 -7.20
N GLY A 205 -0.68 15.29 -8.11
CA GLY A 205 0.33 15.53 -9.15
C GLY A 205 1.76 15.59 -8.63
N SER A 206 2.01 15.29 -7.34
CA SER A 206 3.34 15.26 -6.75
C SER A 206 4.20 14.18 -7.41
N ARG A 207 5.49 14.42 -7.59
CA ARG A 207 6.37 13.48 -8.31
C ARG A 207 7.06 12.55 -7.33
N TYR A 208 7.08 11.26 -7.65
CA TYR A 208 7.87 10.26 -6.92
C TYR A 208 9.31 10.23 -7.46
N ASP A 209 10.14 9.36 -6.88
CA ASP A 209 11.52 9.17 -7.29
C ASP A 209 11.61 8.78 -8.78
N THR A 210 12.68 9.24 -9.43
CA THR A 210 12.95 8.93 -10.84
C THR A 210 13.41 7.48 -10.97
N TYR A 211 12.84 6.73 -11.92
CA TYR A 211 13.27 5.37 -12.27
C TYR A 211 14.17 5.33 -13.52
N TYR A 212 14.38 6.47 -14.16
CA TYR A 212 15.37 6.64 -15.23
C TYR A 212 15.96 8.04 -15.16
N VAL A 213 17.28 8.15 -15.39
CA VAL A 213 18.01 9.41 -15.49
C VAL A 213 19.04 9.27 -16.61
N SER A 214 19.10 10.23 -17.53
CA SER A 214 20.02 10.20 -18.67
C SER A 214 21.50 10.42 -18.30
N GLY A 215 21.78 10.97 -17.11
CA GLY A 215 23.14 11.30 -16.67
C GLY A 215 23.75 12.45 -17.48
N THR A 216 22.92 13.39 -17.93
CA THR A 216 23.33 14.56 -18.73
C THR A 216 23.38 15.84 -17.90
N ASN A 217 23.46 15.73 -16.57
CA ASN A 217 23.76 16.83 -15.65
C ASN A 217 25.26 16.87 -15.32
N GLU A 218 26.02 17.60 -16.12
CA GLU A 218 27.45 17.76 -15.89
C GLU A 218 27.77 18.83 -14.84
N ALA A 219 28.94 18.69 -14.17
CA ALA A 219 29.41 19.68 -13.19
C ALA A 219 29.56 21.09 -13.78
N ASN A 220 29.92 21.17 -15.07
CA ASN A 220 29.86 22.38 -15.84
C ASN A 220 28.48 22.50 -16.52
N PRO A 221 27.66 23.52 -16.19
CA PRO A 221 26.34 23.69 -16.79
C PRO A 221 26.34 23.77 -18.32
N MET A 222 27.43 24.22 -18.95
CA MET A 222 27.52 24.27 -20.42
C MET A 222 27.55 22.88 -21.07
N ASP A 223 27.99 21.87 -20.34
CA ASP A 223 28.07 20.49 -20.81
C ASP A 223 26.79 19.69 -20.49
N SER A 224 25.83 20.29 -19.77
CA SER A 224 24.55 19.65 -19.47
C SER A 224 23.54 19.79 -20.60
N GLY A 225 22.55 18.89 -20.61
CA GLY A 225 21.43 18.91 -21.55
C GLY A 225 20.63 20.23 -21.54
N SER A 226 20.09 20.60 -22.70
CA SER A 226 19.32 21.83 -22.92
C SER A 226 17.99 21.60 -23.64
N GLN A 227 17.91 20.57 -24.46
CA GLN A 227 16.68 20.19 -25.16
C GLN A 227 16.78 18.74 -25.65
N VAL A 228 15.65 18.06 -25.75
CA VAL A 228 15.52 16.77 -26.44
C VAL A 228 14.98 17.05 -27.84
N VAL A 229 15.73 16.70 -28.87
CA VAL A 229 15.37 16.89 -30.28
C VAL A 229 15.06 15.55 -30.90
N PHE A 230 13.83 15.38 -31.39
CA PHE A 230 13.52 14.29 -32.30
C PHE A 230 13.73 14.81 -33.72
N ASN A 231 14.87 14.50 -34.33
CA ASN A 231 15.23 15.13 -35.59
C ASN A 231 14.49 14.54 -36.81
N GLY A 232 14.52 15.25 -37.93
CA GLY A 232 13.89 14.82 -39.18
C GLY A 232 14.50 13.58 -39.84
N SER A 233 15.58 13.03 -39.29
CA SER A 233 16.13 11.74 -39.73
C SER A 233 15.59 10.56 -38.91
N GLY A 234 14.91 10.81 -37.79
CA GLY A 234 14.37 9.78 -36.91
C GLY A 234 15.24 9.48 -35.68
N TYR A 235 16.24 10.31 -35.35
CA TYR A 235 17.03 10.16 -34.13
C TYR A 235 16.51 11.03 -32.99
N LEU A 236 16.46 10.46 -31.79
CA LEU A 236 16.22 11.17 -30.53
C LEU A 236 17.55 11.52 -29.89
N ASN A 237 17.78 12.81 -29.67
CA ASN A 237 19.04 13.33 -29.15
C ASN A 237 18.79 14.31 -28.00
N ILE A 238 19.66 14.30 -27.01
CA ILE A 238 19.80 15.37 -26.03
C ILE A 238 20.88 16.32 -26.53
N VAL A 239 20.53 17.57 -26.80
CA VAL A 239 21.47 18.63 -27.18
C VAL A 239 21.94 19.33 -25.92
N ARG A 240 23.26 19.42 -25.72
CA ARG A 240 23.90 20.14 -24.62
C ARG A 240 23.92 21.65 -24.87
N ARG A 241 24.06 22.46 -23.81
CA ARG A 241 24.12 23.93 -23.92
C ARG A 241 25.31 24.42 -24.75
N ASN A 242 26.40 23.66 -24.80
CA ASN A 242 27.57 23.91 -25.65
C ASN A 242 27.38 23.47 -27.13
N GLY A 243 26.21 22.93 -27.50
CA GLY A 243 25.92 22.41 -28.83
C GLY A 243 26.31 20.95 -29.06
N GLY A 244 26.93 20.28 -28.08
CA GLY A 244 27.24 18.85 -28.14
C GLY A 244 25.98 17.98 -28.18
N ILE A 245 26.09 16.80 -28.79
CA ILE A 245 24.94 15.91 -29.01
C ILE A 245 25.16 14.59 -28.26
N VAL A 246 24.14 14.15 -27.52
CA VAL A 246 24.06 12.83 -26.88
C VAL A 246 22.88 12.08 -27.49
N SER A 247 23.15 11.09 -28.33
CA SER A 247 22.08 10.24 -28.90
C SER A 247 21.53 9.30 -27.84
N ILE A 248 20.20 9.25 -27.71
CA ILE A 248 19.50 8.30 -26.83
C ILE A 248 18.82 7.19 -27.62
N SER A 249 18.44 7.42 -28.88
CA SER A 249 17.94 6.38 -29.80
C SER A 249 19.06 5.45 -30.33
N PRO A 250 18.73 4.26 -30.85
CA PRO A 250 19.69 3.32 -31.43
C PRO A 250 20.41 3.90 -32.66
N ALA A 251 21.61 3.37 -32.94
CA ALA A 251 22.46 3.85 -34.02
C ALA A 251 21.90 3.59 -35.44
N ASN A 252 21.19 2.48 -35.61
CA ASN A 252 20.61 2.06 -36.88
C ASN A 252 19.09 2.21 -36.85
N ILE A 253 18.58 3.28 -37.46
CA ILE A 253 17.15 3.52 -37.62
C ILE A 253 16.72 3.24 -39.06
N LEU A 254 15.44 2.90 -39.24
CA LEU A 254 14.85 2.64 -40.56
C LEU A 254 14.69 3.94 -41.37
N PRO A 255 14.68 3.90 -42.71
CA PRO A 255 14.56 5.12 -43.53
C PRO A 255 13.24 5.86 -43.28
N ILE A 256 13.28 7.15 -42.93
CA ILE A 256 12.08 7.98 -42.69
C ILE A 256 11.20 8.16 -43.95
N THR A 257 11.76 7.94 -45.14
CA THR A 257 11.02 7.94 -46.41
C THR A 257 10.08 6.74 -46.55
N GLU A 258 10.37 5.64 -45.83
CA GLU A 258 9.61 4.39 -45.88
C GLU A 258 8.75 4.19 -44.63
N TYR A 259 9.00 4.91 -43.54
CA TYR A 259 8.33 4.73 -42.25
C TYR A 259 7.83 6.05 -41.65
N TYR A 260 6.65 6.03 -41.03
CA TYR A 260 6.23 7.03 -40.07
C TYR A 260 6.90 6.75 -38.72
N TYR A 261 7.22 7.81 -37.99
CA TYR A 261 7.89 7.74 -36.70
C TYR A 261 7.12 8.51 -35.63
N ARG A 262 7.15 7.99 -34.41
CA ARG A 262 6.72 8.70 -33.20
C ARG A 262 7.51 8.18 -32.01
N ALA A 263 7.62 8.98 -30.94
CA ALA A 263 8.08 8.48 -29.66
C ALA A 263 7.08 8.89 -28.58
N THR A 264 6.65 7.93 -27.78
CA THR A 264 5.51 8.09 -26.87
C THR A 264 5.87 7.64 -25.47
N MET A 265 5.45 8.44 -24.49
CA MET A 265 5.42 8.09 -23.08
C MET A 265 4.19 7.21 -22.85
N ASP A 266 4.38 5.90 -22.93
CA ASP A 266 3.26 4.97 -22.88
C ASP A 266 2.65 4.90 -21.48
N PHE A 267 1.38 4.48 -21.41
CA PHE A 267 0.59 4.43 -20.17
C PHE A 267 1.16 3.49 -19.10
N ASP A 268 2.03 2.57 -19.50
CA ASP A 268 2.71 1.62 -18.63
C ASP A 268 4.07 2.11 -18.10
N GLY A 269 4.46 3.34 -18.45
CA GLY A 269 5.64 4.02 -17.92
C GLY A 269 6.90 3.86 -18.76
N VAL A 270 6.81 3.20 -19.92
CA VAL A 270 7.93 3.04 -20.85
C VAL A 270 7.87 4.13 -21.93
N PHE A 271 8.97 4.85 -22.14
CA PHE A 271 9.10 5.77 -23.26
C PHE A 271 9.63 5.01 -24.48
N THR A 272 8.85 4.95 -25.54
CA THR A 272 9.09 4.06 -26.68
C THR A 272 9.13 4.81 -27.99
N GLN A 273 10.14 4.54 -28.80
CA GLN A 273 10.23 4.99 -30.19
C GLN A 273 9.64 3.92 -31.11
N TYR A 274 8.65 4.33 -31.90
CA TYR A 274 7.91 3.46 -32.82
C TYR A 274 8.16 3.82 -34.28
N ALA A 275 8.06 2.81 -35.16
CA ALA A 275 7.98 2.99 -36.60
C ALA A 275 6.77 2.27 -37.21
N TYR A 276 6.19 2.85 -38.26
CA TYR A 276 5.08 2.27 -39.02
C TYR A 276 5.37 2.36 -40.52
N PRO A 277 5.40 1.25 -41.28
CA PRO A 277 5.74 1.32 -42.70
C PRO A 277 4.67 2.06 -43.52
N ARG A 278 5.10 2.91 -44.47
CA ARG A 278 4.22 3.75 -45.30
C ARG A 278 3.48 2.95 -46.40
N THR A 279 3.98 1.77 -46.78
CA THR A 279 3.45 0.96 -47.90
C THR A 279 2.68 -0.28 -47.43
N SER A 280 1.39 -0.36 -47.72
CA SER A 280 0.50 -1.42 -47.22
C SER A 280 0.74 -2.77 -47.89
N ASN A 281 1.29 -3.73 -47.13
CA ASN A 281 1.43 -5.14 -47.52
C ASN A 281 0.49 -6.08 -46.71
N GLY A 282 -0.57 -5.54 -46.09
CA GLY A 282 -1.64 -6.33 -45.48
C GLY A 282 -1.46 -6.76 -44.01
N ASN A 283 -0.32 -6.48 -43.36
CA ASN A 283 -0.10 -6.80 -41.94
C ASN A 283 0.79 -5.75 -41.23
N GLN A 284 0.37 -4.48 -41.27
CA GLN A 284 1.15 -3.36 -40.73
C GLN A 284 0.67 -2.94 -39.34
N SER A 285 1.58 -2.92 -38.38
CA SER A 285 1.37 -2.36 -37.04
C SER A 285 2.56 -1.49 -36.65
N TRP A 286 2.43 -0.71 -35.58
CA TRP A 286 3.55 0.01 -35.00
C TRP A 286 4.57 -0.98 -34.42
N SER A 287 5.82 -0.91 -34.87
CA SER A 287 6.92 -1.70 -34.33
C SER A 287 7.70 -0.91 -33.29
N ASN A 288 8.03 -1.54 -32.15
CA ASN A 288 8.93 -0.98 -31.14
C ASN A 288 10.37 -1.08 -31.66
N LEU A 289 11.01 0.07 -31.92
CA LEU A 289 12.42 0.13 -32.32
C LEU A 289 13.36 0.23 -31.13
N TRP A 290 12.94 0.96 -30.11
CA TRP A 290 13.72 1.25 -28.93
C TRP A 290 12.84 1.77 -27.81
N SER A 291 13.22 1.48 -26.57
CA SER A 291 12.51 1.95 -25.39
C SER A 291 13.43 2.18 -24.20
N ILE A 292 13.01 3.07 -23.30
CA ILE A 292 13.59 3.26 -21.96
C ILE A 292 12.50 3.26 -20.89
N PRO A 293 12.78 2.70 -19.70
CA PRO A 293 13.95 1.88 -19.39
C PRO A 293 13.93 0.51 -20.11
N ASN A 294 15.02 -0.26 -19.99
CA ASN A 294 15.08 -1.62 -20.54
C ASN A 294 14.24 -2.63 -19.72
N ASP A 295 14.22 -2.47 -18.39
CA ASP A 295 13.44 -3.30 -17.48
C ASP A 295 12.82 -2.43 -16.39
N ILE A 296 11.65 -1.90 -16.70
CA ILE A 296 10.92 -1.02 -15.78
C ILE A 296 10.53 -1.73 -14.47
N CYS A 297 10.40 -3.07 -14.46
CA CYS A 297 10.03 -3.82 -13.27
C CYS A 297 11.14 -3.79 -12.20
N PHE A 298 12.41 -3.63 -12.62
CA PHE A 298 13.56 -3.56 -11.70
C PHE A 298 14.07 -2.15 -11.47
N ASP A 299 13.96 -1.26 -12.46
CA ASP A 299 14.48 0.11 -12.39
C ASP A 299 13.61 1.02 -11.49
N ASN A 300 12.32 0.71 -11.34
CA ASN A 300 11.43 1.45 -10.44
C ASN A 300 11.50 0.90 -8.99
N SER A 301 12.15 1.64 -8.10
CA SER A 301 12.27 1.28 -6.67
C SER A 301 12.06 2.46 -5.72
N SER A 302 11.07 3.31 -6.03
CA SER A 302 10.68 4.44 -5.16
C SER A 302 10.29 3.96 -3.76
N GLN A 303 10.69 4.71 -2.73
CA GLN A 303 10.29 4.41 -1.34
C GLN A 303 8.78 4.62 -1.13
N LEU A 304 8.18 5.50 -1.92
CA LEU A 304 6.76 5.83 -1.87
C LEU A 304 6.06 5.54 -3.19
N GLY A 305 4.76 5.30 -3.11
CA GLY A 305 3.93 4.99 -4.27
C GLY A 305 3.79 3.49 -4.53
N SER A 306 2.97 3.19 -5.52
CA SER A 306 2.56 1.81 -5.83
C SER A 306 3.56 1.03 -6.67
N GLY A 307 4.54 1.70 -7.28
CA GLY A 307 5.33 1.15 -8.36
C GLY A 307 4.55 1.04 -9.68
N VAL A 308 5.12 0.30 -10.63
CA VAL A 308 4.62 0.17 -12.01
C VAL A 308 3.22 -0.41 -12.07
N CYS A 309 2.94 -1.49 -11.32
CA CYS A 309 1.70 -2.26 -11.47
C CYS A 309 0.55 -1.91 -10.53
N GLY A 310 0.71 -0.88 -9.70
CA GLY A 310 -0.26 -0.57 -8.65
C GLY A 310 0.02 -1.35 -7.34
N PHE A 311 -0.75 -1.06 -6.29
CA PHE A 311 -0.52 -1.68 -4.99
C PHE A 311 -0.94 -3.15 -5.00
N SER A 312 -0.21 -3.98 -4.25
CA SER A 312 -0.48 -5.41 -4.06
C SER A 312 -0.53 -6.25 -5.35
N SER A 313 0.04 -5.76 -6.45
CA SER A 313 0.31 -6.49 -7.68
C SER A 313 1.82 -6.67 -7.86
N TYR A 314 2.25 -7.47 -8.84
CA TYR A 314 3.65 -7.58 -9.22
C TYR A 314 3.85 -7.46 -10.73
N CYS A 315 5.01 -6.92 -11.10
CA CYS A 315 5.46 -6.66 -12.46
C CYS A 315 6.30 -7.84 -12.98
N GLU A 316 5.99 -8.33 -14.17
CA GLU A 316 6.80 -9.28 -14.91
C GLU A 316 7.14 -8.67 -16.28
N LEU A 317 8.40 -8.74 -16.69
CA LEU A 317 8.82 -8.21 -17.97
C LEU A 317 8.46 -9.19 -19.09
N THR A 318 7.70 -8.73 -20.08
CA THR A 318 7.35 -9.51 -21.27
C THR A 318 8.52 -9.57 -22.27
N SER A 319 8.43 -10.44 -23.27
CA SER A 319 9.47 -10.60 -24.29
C SER A 319 9.70 -9.35 -25.15
N ASP A 320 8.71 -8.48 -25.27
CA ASP A 320 8.78 -7.18 -25.95
C ASP A 320 9.22 -6.02 -25.02
N LYS A 321 9.77 -6.35 -23.84
CA LYS A 321 10.28 -5.40 -22.83
C LYS A 321 9.20 -4.47 -22.26
N ARG A 322 7.97 -4.97 -22.12
CA ARG A 322 6.86 -4.23 -21.51
C ARG A 322 6.52 -4.83 -20.14
N PRO A 323 5.99 -4.04 -19.20
CA PRO A 323 5.53 -4.57 -17.93
C PRO A 323 4.17 -5.27 -18.12
N SER A 324 4.09 -6.53 -17.69
CA SER A 324 2.82 -7.21 -17.39
C SER A 324 2.55 -7.14 -15.90
N CYS A 325 1.31 -6.84 -15.54
CA CYS A 325 0.89 -6.66 -14.15
C CYS A 325 -0.05 -7.77 -13.73
N GLU A 326 0.37 -8.53 -12.72
CA GLU A 326 -0.34 -9.70 -12.23
C GLU A 326 -0.70 -9.57 -10.74
N CYS A 327 -1.83 -10.17 -10.37
CA CYS A 327 -2.23 -10.25 -8.96
C CYS A 327 -1.63 -11.50 -8.31
N PRO A 328 -1.25 -11.41 -7.02
CA PRO A 328 -0.95 -12.59 -6.23
C PRO A 328 -2.13 -13.59 -6.21
N PRO A 329 -1.86 -14.85 -5.89
CA PRO A 329 -2.91 -15.86 -5.70
C PRO A 329 -4.01 -15.42 -4.73
N GLU A 330 -5.28 -15.63 -5.09
CA GLU A 330 -6.46 -15.20 -4.31
C GLU A 330 -6.56 -13.68 -4.08
N TYR A 331 -5.93 -12.90 -4.96
CA TYR A 331 -6.15 -11.45 -5.07
C TYR A 331 -6.89 -11.16 -6.39
N SER A 332 -7.70 -10.12 -6.39
CA SER A 332 -8.41 -9.60 -7.56
C SER A 332 -7.96 -8.19 -7.90
N LEU A 333 -8.12 -7.80 -9.15
CA LEU A 333 -7.89 -6.42 -9.57
C LEU A 333 -8.80 -5.46 -8.78
N MET A 334 -8.26 -4.30 -8.44
CA MET A 334 -9.06 -3.22 -7.83
C MET A 334 -10.18 -2.77 -8.77
N ASP A 335 -9.86 -2.62 -10.05
CA ASP A 335 -10.77 -2.36 -11.15
C ASP A 335 -10.56 -3.44 -12.22
N PRO A 336 -11.59 -4.25 -12.55
CA PRO A 336 -11.49 -5.30 -13.56
C PRO A 336 -11.00 -4.83 -14.94
N ASN A 337 -11.18 -3.54 -15.26
CA ASN A 337 -10.80 -2.96 -16.54
C ASN A 337 -9.39 -2.31 -16.51
N ASN A 338 -8.71 -2.30 -15.36
CA ASN A 338 -7.41 -1.66 -15.20
C ASN A 338 -6.40 -2.57 -14.50
N LYS A 339 -5.63 -3.32 -15.28
CA LYS A 339 -4.54 -4.19 -14.79
C LYS A 339 -3.43 -3.45 -14.05
N PHE A 340 -3.25 -2.15 -14.32
CA PHE A 340 -2.22 -1.31 -13.70
C PHE A 340 -2.72 -0.59 -12.43
N GLY A 341 -3.99 -0.80 -12.05
CA GLY A 341 -4.62 -0.20 -10.87
C GLY A 341 -4.28 -0.89 -9.54
N GLY A 342 -3.58 -2.02 -9.58
CA GLY A 342 -3.27 -2.83 -8.40
C GLY A 342 -4.34 -3.86 -8.06
N CYS A 343 -4.12 -4.56 -6.94
CA CYS A 343 -4.94 -5.69 -6.51
C CYS A 343 -5.37 -5.56 -5.03
N LYS A 344 -6.37 -6.34 -4.66
CA LYS A 344 -6.85 -6.55 -3.28
C LYS A 344 -6.96 -8.03 -2.98
N PRO A 345 -6.73 -8.47 -1.72
CA PRO A 345 -7.02 -9.84 -1.33
C PRO A 345 -8.54 -10.11 -1.43
N ASN A 346 -8.91 -11.32 -1.81
CA ASN A 346 -10.32 -11.76 -1.87
C ASN A 346 -10.86 -12.21 -0.49
N PHE A 347 -10.10 -11.97 0.58
CA PHE A 347 -10.37 -12.41 1.94
C PHE A 347 -9.81 -11.38 2.94
N PRO A 348 -10.33 -11.32 4.18
CA PRO A 348 -9.75 -10.49 5.23
C PRO A 348 -8.42 -11.08 5.69
N LEU A 349 -7.37 -10.26 5.70
CA LEU A 349 -6.07 -10.61 6.29
C LEU A 349 -6.09 -10.35 7.81
N GLY A 350 -5.43 -11.22 8.58
CA GLY A 350 -5.36 -11.10 10.04
C GLY A 350 -4.96 -12.41 10.72
N CYS A 351 -5.45 -12.60 11.95
CA CYS A 351 -5.30 -13.84 12.73
C CYS A 351 -6.63 -14.63 12.88
N GLY A 352 -7.73 -14.19 12.26
CA GLY A 352 -9.05 -14.80 12.42
C GLY A 352 -9.93 -14.09 13.46
N VAL A 353 -11.01 -14.76 13.89
CA VAL A 353 -11.96 -14.26 14.90
C VAL A 353 -11.38 -14.49 16.31
N ASN A 354 -11.47 -13.48 17.18
CA ASN A 354 -10.85 -13.42 18.53
C ASN A 354 -11.34 -14.46 19.56
N ASP A 355 -12.15 -15.44 19.17
CA ASP A 355 -12.63 -16.51 20.04
C ASP A 355 -11.49 -17.50 20.42
N GLY A 356 -10.37 -17.48 19.71
CA GLY A 356 -9.24 -18.39 19.99
C GLY A 356 -9.58 -19.87 19.72
N SER A 357 -10.72 -20.15 19.11
CA SER A 357 -11.22 -21.50 18.82
C SER A 357 -10.52 -22.19 17.65
N ARG A 358 -9.76 -21.45 16.84
CA ARG A 358 -8.97 -21.99 15.72
C ARG A 358 -7.54 -21.47 15.73
N SER A 359 -6.59 -22.37 15.53
CA SER A 359 -5.18 -22.02 15.38
C SER A 359 -4.95 -21.31 14.04
N PRO A 360 -3.98 -20.38 13.92
CA PRO A 360 -3.63 -19.77 12.64
C PRO A 360 -3.34 -20.80 11.54
N GLU A 361 -2.78 -21.95 11.89
CA GLU A 361 -2.53 -23.09 11.00
C GLU A 361 -3.80 -23.69 10.37
N GLU A 362 -4.95 -23.60 11.03
CA GLU A 362 -6.23 -24.09 10.52
C GLU A 362 -6.89 -23.08 9.57
N ILE A 363 -6.58 -21.80 9.74
CA ILE A 363 -7.22 -20.69 9.02
C ILE A 363 -6.41 -20.31 7.79
N PHE A 364 -5.08 -20.33 7.86
CA PHE A 364 -4.23 -19.82 6.80
C PHE A 364 -3.35 -20.90 6.18
N GLU A 365 -3.11 -20.73 4.88
CA GLU A 365 -2.09 -21.44 4.12
C GLU A 365 -1.16 -20.45 3.43
N PHE A 366 -0.08 -20.96 2.84
CA PHE A 366 0.85 -20.14 2.09
C PHE A 366 0.99 -20.65 0.66
N ARG A 367 0.91 -19.73 -0.31
CA ARG A 367 1.27 -20.03 -1.70
C ARG A 367 2.63 -19.42 -2.04
N GLU A 368 3.45 -20.19 -2.73
CA GLU A 368 4.82 -19.78 -3.06
C GLU A 368 4.87 -19.10 -4.42
N LEU A 369 5.56 -17.97 -4.48
CA LEU A 369 5.95 -17.29 -5.71
C LEU A 369 7.48 -17.18 -5.76
N ARG A 370 8.11 -17.95 -6.65
CA ARG A 370 9.57 -17.97 -6.80
C ARG A 370 10.06 -16.75 -7.55
N GLY A 371 11.10 -16.10 -7.03
CA GLY A 371 11.71 -14.93 -7.65
C GLY A 371 10.83 -13.68 -7.63
N THR A 372 9.81 -13.65 -6.78
CA THR A 372 8.90 -12.51 -6.60
C THR A 372 9.21 -11.79 -5.29
N ASN A 373 9.20 -10.45 -5.31
CA ASN A 373 9.40 -9.61 -4.14
C ASN A 373 8.63 -8.29 -4.29
N TRP A 374 8.40 -7.62 -3.16
CA TRP A 374 7.83 -6.26 -3.06
C TRP A 374 8.80 -5.37 -2.25
N PRO A 375 9.93 -4.95 -2.86
CA PRO A 375 10.93 -4.15 -2.17
C PRO A 375 10.35 -2.89 -1.55
N THR A 376 11.02 -2.37 -0.53
CA THR A 376 10.62 -1.17 0.24
C THR A 376 9.33 -1.30 1.06
N GLY A 377 8.51 -2.34 0.83
CA GLY A 377 7.33 -2.69 1.63
C GLY A 377 7.62 -3.56 2.87
N ASP A 378 8.88 -3.68 3.27
CA ASP A 378 9.34 -4.47 4.42
C ASP A 378 9.10 -3.70 5.72
N TYR A 379 8.46 -4.32 6.72
CA TYR A 379 8.35 -3.74 8.07
C TYR A 379 9.21 -4.46 9.11
N GLU A 380 9.70 -5.66 8.81
CA GLU A 380 10.55 -6.44 9.72
C GLU A 380 11.52 -7.32 8.92
N ARG A 381 12.73 -7.51 9.46
CA ARG A 381 13.77 -8.35 8.86
C ARG A 381 14.42 -9.24 9.92
N LEU A 382 14.24 -10.55 9.77
CA LEU A 382 14.74 -11.56 10.70
C LEU A 382 15.89 -12.35 10.07
N ALA A 383 16.95 -12.56 10.84
CA ALA A 383 18.09 -13.40 10.45
C ALA A 383 18.88 -13.84 11.70
N PRO A 384 19.44 -15.07 11.73
CA PRO A 384 19.28 -16.13 10.73
C PRO A 384 17.93 -16.86 10.88
N TYR A 385 17.17 -17.01 9.80
CA TYR A 385 15.90 -17.73 9.75
C TYR A 385 15.91 -18.71 8.58
N ASN A 386 15.56 -19.97 8.83
CA ASN A 386 15.21 -20.89 7.75
C ASN A 386 13.78 -20.61 7.25
N GLU A 387 13.38 -21.33 6.20
CA GLU A 387 12.07 -21.14 5.59
C GLU A 387 10.91 -21.40 6.56
N ASP A 388 10.93 -22.50 7.31
CA ASP A 388 9.86 -22.87 8.23
C ASP A 388 9.71 -21.85 9.36
N GLN A 389 10.84 -21.37 9.89
CA GLN A 389 10.87 -20.29 10.87
C GLN A 389 10.27 -19.00 10.30
N CYS A 390 10.61 -18.66 9.05
CA CYS A 390 10.08 -17.46 8.38
C CYS A 390 8.57 -17.57 8.12
N ARG A 391 8.13 -18.73 7.63
CA ARG A 391 6.72 -19.07 7.41
C ARG A 391 5.92 -18.97 8.71
N LYS A 392 6.42 -19.59 9.78
CA LYS A 392 5.78 -19.55 11.11
C LYS A 392 5.75 -18.13 11.68
N SER A 393 6.85 -17.38 11.59
CA SER A 393 6.89 -15.99 12.06
C SER A 393 5.89 -15.07 11.35
N CYS A 394 5.59 -15.32 10.07
CA CYS A 394 4.54 -14.61 9.34
C CYS A 394 3.13 -15.14 9.65
N LEU A 395 2.97 -16.45 9.82
CA LEU A 395 1.68 -17.08 10.13
C LEU A 395 1.05 -16.49 11.40
N TYR A 396 1.87 -16.36 12.45
CA TYR A 396 1.46 -15.86 13.77
C TYR A 396 1.46 -14.33 13.89
N ASP A 397 1.88 -13.60 12.86
CA ASP A 397 1.79 -12.14 12.84
C ASP A 397 0.56 -11.70 12.05
N CYS A 398 -0.38 -11.07 12.74
CA CYS A 398 -1.64 -10.63 12.15
C CYS A 398 -1.44 -9.53 11.08
N ASN A 399 -0.33 -8.81 11.09
CA ASN A 399 0.01 -7.80 10.09
C ASN A 399 0.79 -8.38 8.90
N CYS A 400 1.29 -9.62 8.98
CA CYS A 400 2.06 -10.22 7.92
C CYS A 400 1.15 -10.76 6.80
N ALA A 401 1.26 -10.16 5.61
CA ALA A 401 0.60 -10.64 4.40
C ALA A 401 1.53 -11.49 3.54
N VAL A 402 2.82 -11.14 3.51
CA VAL A 402 3.84 -11.83 2.71
C VAL A 402 5.14 -11.94 3.50
N ALA A 403 5.77 -13.11 3.44
CA ALA A 403 7.14 -13.30 3.89
C ALA A 403 8.04 -13.64 2.71
N VAL A 404 9.17 -12.93 2.55
CA VAL A 404 10.16 -13.23 1.52
C VAL A 404 11.37 -13.86 2.21
N ILE A 405 11.82 -15.02 1.73
CA ILE A 405 13.02 -15.69 2.22
C ILE A 405 14.11 -15.64 1.14
N ALA A 406 15.29 -15.12 1.48
CA ALA A 406 16.48 -15.22 0.62
C ALA A 406 17.10 -16.61 0.78
N ILE A 407 17.23 -17.31 -0.34
CA ILE A 407 17.73 -18.69 -0.38
C ILE A 407 19.20 -18.75 0.08
N VAL A 408 20.00 -17.73 -0.26
CA VAL A 408 21.45 -17.75 -0.03
C VAL A 408 21.85 -17.46 1.42
N ASN A 409 21.10 -16.59 2.12
CA ASN A 409 21.56 -15.98 3.38
C ASN A 409 20.65 -16.25 4.59
N GLY A 410 19.56 -17.01 4.41
CA GLY A 410 18.59 -17.26 5.49
C GLY A 410 17.99 -15.99 6.09
N ARG A 411 17.71 -14.98 5.23
CA ARG A 411 17.09 -13.72 5.66
C ARG A 411 15.61 -13.76 5.33
N CYS A 412 14.78 -13.51 6.33
CA CYS A 412 13.33 -13.42 6.24
C CYS A 412 12.91 -11.95 6.29
N TRP A 413 12.12 -11.51 5.32
CA TRP A 413 11.51 -10.19 5.31
C TRP A 413 10.00 -10.29 5.38
N LYS A 414 9.39 -9.62 6.36
CA LYS A 414 7.93 -9.61 6.53
C LYS A 414 7.35 -8.32 5.97
N LYS A 415 6.24 -8.46 5.26
CA LYS A 415 5.57 -7.37 4.55
C LYS A 415 4.09 -7.29 4.92
N LYS A 416 3.58 -6.07 5.02
CA LYS A 416 2.18 -5.76 5.33
C LYS A 416 1.53 -5.05 4.15
N LEU A 417 0.21 -5.14 4.04
CA LEU A 417 -0.51 -4.41 3.00
C LEU A 417 -0.51 -2.89 3.27
N PRO A 418 -0.65 -2.06 2.20
CA PRO A 418 -0.55 -2.44 0.79
C PRO A 418 0.89 -2.75 0.37
N LEU A 419 1.10 -3.72 -0.53
CA LEU A 419 2.45 -4.04 -1.01
C LEU A 419 2.84 -3.11 -2.16
N SER A 420 4.01 -2.50 -2.10
CA SER A 420 4.55 -1.62 -3.16
C SER A 420 5.60 -2.33 -4.01
N ASN A 421 5.81 -1.83 -5.24
CA ASN A 421 6.94 -2.21 -6.09
C ASN A 421 7.07 -3.72 -6.37
N GLY A 422 5.95 -4.43 -6.46
CA GLY A 422 5.97 -5.87 -6.73
C GLY A 422 6.67 -6.17 -8.05
N ARG A 423 7.57 -7.15 -8.04
CA ARG A 423 8.34 -7.57 -9.23
C ARG A 423 8.67 -9.06 -9.18
N ALA A 424 8.67 -9.70 -10.35
CA ALA A 424 9.05 -11.08 -10.57
C ALA A 424 10.25 -11.16 -11.53
N GLY A 425 11.05 -12.23 -11.42
CA GLY A 425 12.16 -12.52 -12.34
C GLY A 425 13.45 -12.99 -11.69
N LEU A 426 13.61 -12.82 -10.37
CA LEU A 426 14.84 -13.20 -9.64
C LEU A 426 14.75 -14.60 -9.02
N LYS A 427 14.44 -15.62 -9.84
CA LYS A 427 14.11 -16.99 -9.37
C LYS A 427 15.17 -17.61 -8.44
N GLU A 428 16.44 -17.23 -8.63
CA GLU A 428 17.60 -17.72 -7.87
C GLU A 428 17.82 -17.01 -6.52
N ILE A 429 17.18 -15.86 -6.27
CA ILE A 429 17.58 -14.94 -5.18
C ILE A 429 16.67 -15.09 -3.95
N GLY A 430 15.41 -15.48 -4.15
CA GLY A 430 14.47 -15.64 -3.05
C GLY A 430 13.10 -16.12 -3.50
N LYS A 431 12.25 -16.43 -2.52
CA LYS A 431 10.85 -16.77 -2.76
C LYS A 431 9.93 -16.03 -1.81
N ALA A 432 8.78 -15.63 -2.32
CA ALA A 432 7.70 -15.04 -1.53
C ALA A 432 6.71 -16.13 -1.10
N LEU A 433 6.35 -16.11 0.16
CA LEU A 433 5.31 -16.91 0.79
C LEU A 433 4.11 -15.97 1.01
N ILE A 434 3.08 -16.12 0.18
CA ILE A 434 1.85 -15.32 0.24
C ILE A 434 0.89 -15.97 1.22
N LYS A 435 0.51 -15.28 2.30
CA LYS A 435 -0.45 -15.78 3.29
C LYS A 435 -1.86 -15.70 2.72
N LEU A 436 -2.56 -16.82 2.66
CA LEU A 436 -3.92 -16.96 2.11
C LEU A 436 -4.84 -17.56 3.16
N ASN A 437 -6.12 -17.20 3.13
CA ASN A 437 -7.14 -17.91 3.91
C ASN A 437 -7.40 -19.28 3.25
N LYS A 438 -7.30 -20.36 4.02
CA LYS A 438 -7.72 -21.69 3.58
C LYS A 438 -9.21 -21.58 3.27
N LYS A 439 -9.59 -21.90 2.03
CA LYS A 439 -11.01 -22.00 1.65
C LYS A 439 -11.67 -23.07 2.51
N SER A 440 -12.19 -22.70 3.68
CA SER A 440 -13.34 -23.37 4.24
C SER A 440 -14.45 -23.12 3.25
N SER A 441 -15.09 -24.16 2.73
CA SER A 441 -16.45 -24.05 2.25
C SER A 441 -17.22 -23.19 3.25
N VAL A 442 -17.63 -21.99 2.84
CA VAL A 442 -18.48 -21.04 3.57
C VAL A 442 -17.94 -20.62 4.94
N LEU A 443 -17.42 -19.39 5.04
CA LEU A 443 -17.38 -18.67 6.31
C LEU A 443 -17.94 -17.27 6.11
N GLU A 444 -19.23 -17.17 6.41
CA GLU A 444 -19.84 -16.02 7.06
C GLU A 444 -18.88 -15.41 8.10
N VAL A 445 -18.80 -14.08 8.11
CA VAL A 445 -18.13 -13.34 9.16
C VAL A 445 -18.98 -13.48 10.43
N ASN A 446 -18.48 -14.19 11.45
CA ASN A 446 -19.15 -14.34 12.75
C ASN A 446 -19.25 -12.98 13.49
N PHE A 447 -20.30 -12.23 13.19
CA PHE A 447 -21.00 -11.46 14.20
C PHE A 447 -22.08 -12.37 14.78
N SER A 448 -22.37 -12.29 16.07
CA SER A 448 -23.55 -12.95 16.62
C SER A 448 -24.78 -12.36 15.94
N SER A 449 -25.47 -13.15 15.13
CA SER A 449 -26.82 -12.83 14.67
C SER A 449 -27.76 -13.05 15.84
N PHE A 450 -28.46 -11.99 16.25
CA PHE A 450 -29.48 -12.09 17.30
C PHE A 450 -30.84 -12.22 16.64
N THR A 451 -31.71 -13.09 17.14
CA THR A 451 -33.10 -13.15 16.65
C THR A 451 -33.90 -11.96 17.18
N TYR A 452 -35.06 -11.69 16.56
CA TYR A 452 -35.94 -10.63 17.05
C TYR A 452 -36.39 -10.90 18.50
N GLU A 453 -36.69 -12.16 18.80
CA GLU A 453 -37.15 -12.62 20.11
C GLU A 453 -36.08 -12.37 21.18
N GLU A 454 -34.80 -12.63 20.87
CA GLU A 454 -33.69 -12.37 21.80
C GLU A 454 -33.52 -10.88 22.11
N LEU A 455 -33.76 -10.02 21.11
CA LEU A 455 -33.64 -8.56 21.26
C LEU A 455 -34.87 -7.95 21.96
N GLU A 456 -36.05 -8.52 21.73
CA GLU A 456 -37.27 -8.19 22.45
C GLU A 456 -37.16 -8.56 23.93
N GLU A 457 -36.63 -9.75 24.24
CA GLU A 457 -36.36 -10.19 25.61
C GLU A 457 -35.30 -9.30 26.27
N ALA A 458 -34.18 -9.04 25.59
CA ALA A 458 -33.09 -8.21 26.11
C ALA A 458 -33.54 -6.79 26.44
N THR A 459 -34.53 -6.23 25.71
CA THR A 459 -35.06 -4.88 25.91
C THR A 459 -36.35 -4.83 26.72
N ASN A 460 -36.84 -5.98 27.21
CA ASN A 460 -38.13 -6.11 27.89
C ASN A 460 -39.28 -5.50 27.05
N GLY A 461 -39.37 -5.90 25.77
CA GLY A 461 -40.38 -5.41 24.83
C GLY A 461 -40.12 -3.99 24.31
N PHE A 462 -38.85 -3.58 24.16
CA PHE A 462 -38.45 -2.24 23.71
C PHE A 462 -39.05 -1.10 24.56
N LYS A 463 -39.14 -1.31 25.89
CA LYS A 463 -39.91 -0.44 26.79
C LYS A 463 -39.17 0.85 27.20
N GLU A 464 -37.86 0.79 27.42
CA GLU A 464 -37.07 1.94 27.89
C GLU A 464 -36.28 2.58 26.74
N THR A 465 -36.73 3.74 26.27
CA THR A 465 -36.06 4.53 25.23
C THR A 465 -34.94 5.40 25.83
N LEU A 466 -33.72 5.26 25.33
CA LEU A 466 -32.56 6.07 25.69
C LEU A 466 -32.43 7.34 24.81
N GLY A 467 -33.00 7.34 23.61
CA GLY A 467 -33.04 8.52 22.73
C GLY A 467 -33.63 8.23 21.34
N LYS A 468 -34.11 9.27 20.65
CA LYS A 468 -34.68 9.20 19.29
C LYS A 468 -33.97 10.20 18.37
N GLY A 469 -33.50 9.74 17.20
CA GLY A 469 -32.83 10.57 16.19
C GLY A 469 -33.42 10.37 14.79
N SER A 470 -32.88 11.07 13.78
CA SER A 470 -33.35 11.01 12.38
C SER A 470 -33.26 9.63 11.73
N PHE A 471 -32.43 8.74 12.30
CA PHE A 471 -32.16 7.40 11.78
C PHE A 471 -32.76 6.27 12.63
N GLY A 472 -33.50 6.57 13.70
CA GLY A 472 -34.11 5.53 14.54
C GLY A 472 -34.17 5.82 16.03
N ILE A 473 -34.65 4.84 16.79
CA ILE A 473 -34.88 4.89 18.23
C ILE A 473 -33.89 3.97 18.94
N VAL A 474 -33.25 4.44 20.00
CA VAL A 474 -32.32 3.67 20.83
C VAL A 474 -33.03 3.22 22.10
N TYR A 475 -33.03 1.92 22.37
CA TYR A 475 -33.58 1.28 23.55
C TYR A 475 -32.47 0.79 24.46
N LYS A 476 -32.75 0.70 25.76
CA LYS A 476 -31.86 0.05 26.72
C LYS A 476 -32.18 -1.45 26.76
N GLY A 477 -31.15 -2.28 26.83
CA GLY A 477 -31.30 -3.71 27.02
C GLY A 477 -30.23 -4.29 27.94
N VAL A 478 -30.42 -5.56 28.31
CA VAL A 478 -29.46 -6.34 29.11
C VAL A 478 -29.29 -7.70 28.45
N ILE A 479 -28.04 -8.09 28.18
CA ILE A 479 -27.71 -9.41 27.62
C ILE A 479 -26.84 -10.17 28.62
N LEU A 480 -27.10 -11.48 28.73
CA LEU A 480 -26.38 -12.39 29.62
C LEU A 480 -25.35 -13.18 28.80
N GLU A 481 -24.07 -12.86 28.95
CA GLU A 481 -22.96 -13.66 28.39
C GLU A 481 -22.12 -14.22 29.53
N LEU A 482 -21.88 -15.53 29.53
CA LEU A 482 -20.99 -16.23 30.48
C LEU A 482 -21.25 -15.88 31.96
N GLY A 483 -22.52 -15.65 32.33
CA GLY A 483 -22.93 -15.33 33.71
C GLY A 483 -22.76 -13.87 34.15
N SER A 484 -22.30 -12.96 33.28
CA SER A 484 -22.27 -11.51 33.56
C SER A 484 -23.40 -10.75 32.87
N ARG A 485 -24.08 -9.86 33.61
CA ARG A 485 -25.12 -8.94 33.09
C ARG A 485 -24.46 -7.76 32.38
N ASN A 486 -24.52 -7.71 31.05
CA ASN A 486 -24.03 -6.59 30.25
C ASN A 486 -25.18 -5.63 29.88
N LEU A 487 -25.05 -4.36 30.26
CA LEU A 487 -25.95 -3.29 29.83
C LEU A 487 -25.62 -2.87 28.39
N VAL A 488 -26.61 -2.95 27.52
CA VAL A 488 -26.50 -2.63 26.09
C VAL A 488 -27.51 -1.54 25.70
N ALA A 489 -27.19 -0.80 24.64
CA ALA A 489 -28.11 0.08 23.94
C ALA A 489 -28.38 -0.51 22.55
N ILE A 490 -29.66 -0.72 22.22
CA ILE A 490 -30.15 -1.37 21.00
C ILE A 490 -30.85 -0.31 20.14
N LYS A 491 -30.24 0.09 19.01
CA LYS A 491 -30.82 1.07 18.09
C LYS A 491 -31.66 0.38 17.01
N LYS A 492 -32.96 0.66 16.96
CA LYS A 492 -33.93 0.26 15.93
C LYS A 492 -34.06 1.36 14.88
N LEU A 493 -33.73 1.06 13.62
CA LEU A 493 -33.84 2.02 12.50
C LEU A 493 -35.28 2.12 11.97
N ASP A 494 -35.68 3.26 11.41
CA ASP A 494 -37.10 3.62 11.15
C ASP A 494 -37.44 3.87 9.65
N LYS A 495 -36.53 3.60 8.69
CA LYS A 495 -36.77 3.88 7.24
C LYS A 495 -36.17 2.86 6.27
N VAL A 496 -36.93 2.52 5.23
CA VAL A 496 -36.58 1.59 4.13
C VAL A 496 -36.43 2.38 2.82
N VAL A 497 -35.21 2.51 2.31
CA VAL A 497 -34.86 2.77 0.90
C VAL A 497 -33.51 2.08 0.64
N GLN A 498 -33.23 1.61 -0.58
CA GLN A 498 -31.97 0.96 -1.01
C GLN A 498 -30.67 1.65 -0.54
N GLU A 499 -30.72 2.94 -0.18
CA GLU A 499 -29.61 3.70 0.40
C GLU A 499 -29.28 3.28 1.83
N GLY A 500 -30.27 2.86 2.62
CA GLY A 500 -30.13 2.45 4.03
C GLY A 500 -29.38 1.13 4.22
N GLU A 501 -29.45 0.19 3.27
CA GLU A 501 -28.66 -1.05 3.31
C GLU A 501 -27.17 -0.78 3.03
N LYS A 502 -26.89 0.12 2.08
CA LYS A 502 -25.53 0.57 1.79
C LYS A 502 -24.96 1.39 2.93
N GLU A 503 -25.74 2.28 3.54
CA GLU A 503 -25.35 3.00 4.76
C GLU A 503 -25.14 2.06 5.94
N PHE A 504 -26.03 1.08 6.14
CA PHE A 504 -25.91 0.07 7.21
C PHE A 504 -24.64 -0.77 7.04
N LYS A 505 -24.39 -1.32 5.83
CA LYS A 505 -23.17 -2.08 5.52
C LYS A 505 -21.92 -1.21 5.62
N THR A 506 -21.99 0.07 5.24
CA THR A 506 -20.88 1.02 5.38
C THR A 506 -20.60 1.36 6.85
N GLU A 507 -21.64 1.60 7.65
CA GLU A 507 -21.51 1.95 9.08
C GLU A 507 -21.05 0.75 9.92
N VAL A 508 -21.59 -0.44 9.69
CA VAL A 508 -21.15 -1.70 10.33
C VAL A 508 -19.70 -2.03 9.95
N SER A 509 -19.34 -1.86 8.67
CA SER A 509 -17.96 -2.06 8.19
C SER A 509 -17.00 -1.04 8.78
N ALA A 510 -17.39 0.24 8.88
CA ALA A 510 -16.55 1.30 9.46
C ALA A 510 -16.35 1.11 10.97
N ILE A 511 -17.39 0.76 11.74
CA ILE A 511 -17.30 0.59 13.20
C ILE A 511 -16.63 -0.73 13.56
N GLY A 512 -16.90 -1.80 12.81
CA GLY A 512 -16.24 -3.11 12.98
C GLY A 512 -14.71 -3.02 12.77
N GLN A 513 -14.25 -2.04 12.00
CA GLN A 513 -12.83 -1.79 11.74
C GLN A 513 -12.17 -0.82 12.75
N THR A 514 -12.93 -0.19 13.66
CA THR A 514 -12.39 0.74 14.67
C THR A 514 -12.29 0.08 16.05
N HIS A 515 -11.08 -0.08 16.58
CA HIS A 515 -10.84 -0.64 17.93
C HIS A 515 -10.05 0.36 18.78
N HIS A 516 -10.71 1.03 19.72
CA HIS A 516 -10.07 1.95 20.66
C HIS A 516 -10.74 1.88 22.04
N LYS A 517 -9.93 1.95 23.11
CA LYS A 517 -10.36 1.80 24.52
C LYS A 517 -11.43 2.78 25.02
N ASN A 518 -11.64 3.88 24.28
CA ASN A 518 -12.62 4.93 24.62
C ASN A 518 -13.74 5.08 23.56
N LEU A 519 -13.81 4.17 22.58
CA LEU A 519 -14.89 4.14 21.58
C LEU A 519 -15.84 2.97 21.86
N VAL A 520 -17.07 3.12 21.41
CA VAL A 520 -18.14 2.13 21.60
C VAL A 520 -17.88 0.89 20.74
N GLN A 521 -17.95 -0.30 21.34
CA GLN A 521 -17.80 -1.59 20.66
C GLN A 521 -19.16 -2.11 20.15
N LEU A 522 -19.19 -2.59 18.89
CA LEU A 522 -20.34 -3.28 18.29
C LEU A 522 -20.34 -4.77 18.67
N LEU A 523 -21.47 -5.30 19.15
CA LEU A 523 -21.57 -6.70 19.63
C LEU A 523 -22.24 -7.66 18.62
N GLY A 524 -23.07 -7.17 17.70
CA GLY A 524 -23.76 -8.00 16.69
C GLY A 524 -24.85 -7.24 15.93
N PHE A 525 -25.55 -7.91 15.03
CA PHE A 525 -26.64 -7.36 14.20
C PHE A 525 -27.70 -8.42 13.82
N TYR A 526 -28.82 -8.00 13.23
CA TYR A 526 -29.86 -8.88 12.64
C TYR A 526 -30.05 -8.52 11.16
N GLU A 527 -29.99 -9.51 10.25
CA GLU A 527 -30.22 -9.38 8.79
C GLU A 527 -31.09 -10.57 8.30
N ARG A 528 -32.09 -10.31 7.44
CA ARG A 528 -32.86 -11.34 6.72
C ARG A 528 -32.72 -11.08 5.21
N ALA A 529 -32.59 -12.12 4.38
CA ALA A 529 -32.61 -12.06 2.91
C ALA A 529 -34.07 -12.23 2.40
N ILE A 530 -34.53 -11.37 1.47
CA ILE A 530 -35.94 -10.92 1.51
C ILE A 530 -36.88 -11.34 0.36
N LEU A 531 -36.45 -11.79 -0.83
CA LEU A 531 -37.40 -11.84 -1.98
C LEU A 531 -37.73 -13.22 -2.57
N THR A 532 -36.77 -14.13 -2.75
CA THR A 532 -37.01 -15.39 -3.48
C THR A 532 -37.68 -16.48 -2.63
N ASP A 533 -37.25 -16.64 -1.38
CA ASP A 533 -37.82 -17.64 -0.46
C ASP A 533 -39.24 -17.27 -0.03
N TRP A 534 -39.55 -15.97 0.07
CA TRP A 534 -40.90 -15.49 0.41
C TRP A 534 -41.93 -15.75 -0.71
N ALA A 535 -41.52 -15.60 -1.98
CA ALA A 535 -42.36 -15.96 -3.12
C ALA A 535 -42.55 -17.49 -3.24
N TYR A 536 -41.54 -18.28 -2.85
CA TYR A 536 -41.62 -19.74 -2.80
C TYR A 536 -42.58 -20.23 -1.71
N ASP A 537 -42.49 -19.70 -0.50
CA ASP A 537 -43.37 -20.06 0.62
C ASP A 537 -44.84 -19.71 0.31
N CYS A 538 -45.11 -18.53 -0.26
CA CYS A 538 -46.46 -18.15 -0.69
C CYS A 538 -46.99 -19.05 -1.82
N TYR A 539 -46.11 -19.50 -2.73
CA TYR A 539 -46.47 -20.43 -3.81
C TYR A 539 -46.82 -21.83 -3.27
N ILE A 540 -46.00 -22.39 -2.36
CA ILE A 540 -46.20 -23.73 -1.77
C ILE A 540 -47.44 -23.76 -0.87
N GLU A 541 -47.71 -22.68 -0.14
CA GLU A 541 -48.87 -22.58 0.75
C GLU A 541 -50.16 -22.17 0.01
N GLY A 542 -50.11 -21.92 -1.30
CA GLY A 542 -51.27 -21.56 -2.11
C GLY A 542 -51.83 -20.16 -1.83
N ARG A 543 -51.01 -19.25 -1.31
CA ARG A 543 -51.36 -17.89 -0.86
C ARG A 543 -50.74 -16.80 -1.73
N LEU A 544 -50.76 -17.00 -3.06
CA LEU A 544 -50.20 -16.08 -4.06
C LEU A 544 -50.98 -14.77 -4.21
N ASP A 545 -52.25 -14.77 -3.81
CA ASP A 545 -53.08 -13.58 -3.64
C ASP A 545 -52.45 -12.58 -2.67
N ASN A 546 -51.79 -13.05 -1.61
CA ASN A 546 -51.07 -12.19 -0.68
C ASN A 546 -49.75 -11.63 -1.24
N LEU A 547 -49.21 -12.22 -2.31
CA LEU A 547 -47.96 -11.77 -2.95
C LEU A 547 -48.19 -10.54 -3.86
N VAL A 548 -49.39 -10.42 -4.44
CA VAL A 548 -49.77 -9.36 -5.40
C VAL A 548 -50.90 -8.45 -4.91
N GLU A 549 -51.59 -8.87 -3.85
CA GLU A 549 -52.71 -8.18 -3.22
C GLU A 549 -53.78 -7.65 -4.20
N ASN A 550 -54.05 -6.34 -4.19
CA ASN A 550 -55.16 -5.67 -4.89
C ASN A 550 -54.87 -5.36 -6.36
N ASP A 551 -53.82 -5.93 -6.95
CA ASP A 551 -53.58 -5.83 -8.39
C ASP A 551 -54.67 -6.65 -9.12
N GLU A 552 -55.75 -5.96 -9.50
CA GLU A 552 -56.90 -6.57 -10.17
C GLU A 552 -56.48 -7.27 -11.47
N ALA A 553 -55.45 -6.79 -12.17
CA ALA A 553 -54.95 -7.42 -13.39
C ALA A 553 -54.25 -8.74 -13.07
N ALA A 554 -53.41 -8.79 -12.03
CA ALA A 554 -52.76 -10.02 -11.57
C ALA A 554 -53.73 -11.02 -10.94
N MET A 555 -54.72 -10.53 -10.16
CA MET A 555 -55.76 -11.37 -9.55
C MET A 555 -56.75 -11.93 -10.57
N SER A 556 -57.04 -11.19 -11.65
CA SER A 556 -57.96 -11.65 -12.70
C SER A 556 -57.42 -12.85 -13.51
N ASP A 557 -56.09 -13.05 -13.52
CA ASP A 557 -55.42 -14.17 -14.20
C ASP A 557 -54.43 -14.90 -13.26
N MET A 558 -54.96 -15.40 -12.14
CA MET A 558 -54.20 -16.12 -11.10
C MET A 558 -53.39 -17.32 -11.65
N LYS A 559 -53.89 -18.00 -12.69
CA LYS A 559 -53.19 -19.13 -13.33
C LYS A 559 -51.91 -18.68 -14.03
N ARG A 560 -51.90 -17.49 -14.64
CA ARG A 560 -50.72 -16.93 -15.29
C ARG A 560 -49.70 -16.44 -14.26
N LEU A 561 -50.16 -15.76 -13.20
CA LEU A 561 -49.30 -15.35 -12.08
C LEU A 561 -48.62 -16.56 -11.42
N GLN A 562 -49.36 -17.62 -11.15
CA GLN A 562 -48.85 -18.86 -10.57
C GLN A 562 -47.81 -19.54 -11.48
N SER A 563 -48.01 -19.53 -12.80
CA SER A 563 -47.01 -20.00 -13.77
C SER A 563 -45.75 -19.12 -13.79
N TRP A 564 -45.88 -17.80 -13.68
CA TRP A 564 -44.73 -16.88 -13.69
C TRP A 564 -43.89 -16.98 -12.42
N VAL A 565 -44.54 -17.09 -11.25
CA VAL A 565 -43.85 -17.31 -9.98
C VAL A 565 -43.17 -18.69 -9.96
N TYR A 566 -43.82 -19.73 -10.48
CA TYR A 566 -43.20 -21.05 -10.64
C TYR A 566 -41.95 -21.00 -11.54
N VAL A 567 -42.01 -20.30 -12.68
CA VAL A 567 -40.88 -20.14 -13.60
C VAL A 567 -39.76 -19.27 -13.01
N LEU A 568 -40.07 -18.20 -12.29
CA LEU A 568 -39.08 -17.33 -11.65
C LEU A 568 -38.36 -18.00 -10.47
N VAL A 569 -39.07 -18.83 -9.71
CA VAL A 569 -38.55 -19.48 -8.50
C VAL A 569 -37.82 -20.80 -8.81
N LEU A 570 -38.26 -21.58 -9.81
CA LEU A 570 -37.59 -22.84 -10.21
C LEU A 570 -36.70 -22.70 -11.45
N GLY A 571 -36.82 -21.62 -12.23
CA GLY A 571 -35.97 -21.35 -13.40
C GLY A 571 -34.55 -20.88 -13.05
N ALA A 572 -34.27 -20.59 -11.77
CA ALA A 572 -32.94 -20.18 -11.31
C ALA A 572 -32.00 -21.34 -10.97
N ASP A 573 -32.47 -22.61 -10.93
CA ASP A 573 -31.65 -23.74 -10.48
C ASP A 573 -31.56 -24.94 -11.45
N SER A 574 -32.14 -24.87 -12.66
CA SER A 574 -32.05 -25.98 -13.61
C SER A 574 -32.03 -25.59 -15.09
N MET A 575 -30.95 -24.93 -15.56
CA MET A 575 -30.64 -24.87 -16.98
C MET A 575 -29.15 -25.14 -17.23
N MET A 576 -28.76 -26.42 -17.09
CA MET A 576 -27.80 -27.16 -17.95
C MET A 576 -27.61 -28.61 -17.46
N SER A 577 -28.67 -29.43 -17.46
CA SER A 577 -28.58 -30.83 -17.94
C SER A 577 -29.99 -31.41 -18.11
N ARG A 578 -30.25 -31.96 -19.31
CA ARG A 578 -31.49 -32.65 -19.73
C ARG A 578 -32.71 -31.77 -19.98
N PHE A 579 -32.93 -31.39 -21.24
CA PHE A 579 -34.05 -31.94 -22.01
C PHE A 579 -33.73 -31.83 -23.50
N ARG A 580 -33.45 -33.00 -24.08
CA ARG A 580 -33.63 -33.31 -25.48
C ARG A 580 -35.04 -33.90 -25.59
N ASP A 581 -35.72 -33.55 -26.67
CA ASP A 581 -36.96 -34.10 -27.22
C ASP A 581 -38.30 -33.47 -26.76
N LYS A 582 -38.89 -32.83 -27.79
CA LYS A 582 -40.30 -32.76 -28.21
C LYS A 582 -41.15 -31.56 -27.79
N ASP A 583 -41.46 -30.75 -28.81
CA ASP A 583 -42.79 -30.44 -29.40
C ASP A 583 -43.92 -30.23 -28.37
N ASP A 584 -44.76 -29.18 -28.41
CA ASP A 584 -45.36 -28.53 -29.57
C ASP A 584 -46.13 -27.26 -29.16
N GLU A 585 -46.32 -26.38 -30.14
CA GLU A 585 -47.42 -25.44 -30.39
C GLU A 585 -48.03 -24.47 -29.34
N SER A 586 -47.93 -23.19 -29.74
CA SER A 586 -48.99 -22.15 -29.74
C SER A 586 -49.33 -21.39 -28.44
N LEU A 587 -49.02 -20.10 -28.42
CA LEU A 587 -50.03 -19.02 -28.41
C LEU A 587 -49.40 -17.64 -28.63
N ASP A 588 -50.19 -16.84 -29.32
CA ASP A 588 -49.87 -15.66 -30.12
C ASP A 588 -49.87 -14.35 -29.30
N ASN A 589 -49.46 -13.29 -30.00
CA ASN A 589 -49.33 -11.89 -29.63
C ASN A 589 -50.49 -11.25 -28.85
N GLY A 590 -50.12 -10.31 -27.97
CA GLY A 590 -51.03 -9.32 -27.40
C GLY A 590 -50.33 -8.36 -26.45
N SER A 591 -49.86 -7.23 -26.96
CA SER A 591 -49.37 -6.09 -26.18
C SER A 591 -50.52 -5.33 -25.52
N SER A 592 -50.50 -5.19 -24.19
CA SER A 592 -50.88 -3.95 -23.49
C SER A 592 -50.42 -4.02 -22.04
N GLY A 593 -49.89 -2.91 -21.53
CA GLY A 593 -49.08 -2.86 -20.32
C GLY A 593 -49.75 -3.28 -19.02
N ILE A 594 -48.90 -3.66 -18.07
CA ILE A 594 -49.18 -3.59 -16.64
C ILE A 594 -48.04 -2.75 -16.04
N GLY A 595 -48.43 -1.73 -15.30
CA GLY A 595 -47.52 -0.82 -14.61
C GLY A 595 -46.68 -1.54 -13.57
N ARG A 596 -45.67 -0.82 -13.06
CA ARG A 596 -44.80 -1.24 -11.96
C ARG A 596 -45.64 -1.80 -10.80
N ILE A 597 -45.47 -3.07 -10.46
CA ILE A 597 -46.14 -3.73 -9.33
C ILE A 597 -45.62 -3.08 -8.04
N GLU A 598 -46.50 -2.47 -7.25
CA GLU A 598 -46.19 -1.93 -5.92
C GLU A 598 -46.65 -2.94 -4.85
N PHE A 599 -45.72 -3.39 -4.01
CA PHE A 599 -45.96 -4.29 -2.88
C PHE A 599 -46.48 -3.50 -1.66
N SER A 600 -47.36 -4.09 -0.84
CA SER A 600 -48.06 -3.35 0.25
C SER A 600 -47.37 -3.37 1.62
N PRO A 601 -47.81 -2.51 2.57
CA PRO A 601 -47.14 -2.21 3.81
C PRO A 601 -47.52 -3.08 5.03
N GLU A 602 -48.46 -4.02 4.94
CA GLU A 602 -48.94 -4.74 6.14
C GLU A 602 -48.05 -5.91 6.62
N CYS A 603 -46.92 -6.13 5.96
CA CYS A 603 -45.80 -6.95 6.47
C CYS A 603 -44.46 -6.15 6.49
N ASN A 604 -44.50 -4.87 6.88
CA ASN A 604 -43.29 -4.05 7.06
C ASN A 604 -42.84 -3.96 8.52
N HIS A 605 -41.83 -4.74 8.90
CA HIS A 605 -40.86 -4.33 9.93
C HIS A 605 -39.46 -4.83 9.53
N LEU A 606 -38.75 -4.06 8.71
CA LEU A 606 -37.28 -4.14 8.64
C LEU A 606 -36.72 -3.63 9.97
N LEU A 607 -36.05 -4.51 10.70
CA LEU A 607 -35.53 -4.21 12.03
C LEU A 607 -34.02 -4.35 12.05
N PHE A 608 -33.30 -3.28 11.72
CA PHE A 608 -31.86 -3.24 11.96
C PHE A 608 -31.63 -2.87 13.42
N PHE A 609 -30.93 -3.74 14.15
CA PHE A 609 -30.54 -3.51 15.53
C PHE A 609 -29.02 -3.34 15.65
N LYS A 610 -28.59 -2.26 16.31
CA LYS A 610 -27.18 -2.00 16.67
C LYS A 610 -27.01 -2.12 18.17
N LEU A 611 -26.12 -2.98 18.65
CA LEU A 611 -25.82 -3.17 20.08
C LEU A 611 -24.56 -2.42 20.51
N ILE A 612 -24.69 -1.61 21.58
CA ILE A 612 -23.64 -0.72 22.11
C ILE A 612 -23.48 -0.94 23.62
N ARG A 613 -22.27 -1.21 24.11
CA ARG A 613 -22.00 -1.32 25.57
C ARG A 613 -22.06 0.04 26.26
N MET A 614 -22.81 0.17 27.35
CA MET A 614 -22.86 1.41 28.16
C MET A 614 -21.75 1.44 29.22
N GLN A 615 -20.94 2.50 29.27
CA GLN A 615 -20.00 2.76 30.36
C GLN A 615 -20.64 3.62 31.47
N SER A 616 -20.52 3.21 32.73
CA SER A 616 -20.92 4.03 33.87
C SER A 616 -19.89 5.14 34.12
N LYS A 617 -20.28 6.40 33.96
CA LYS A 617 -19.53 7.55 34.50
C LYS A 617 -19.67 7.57 36.02
N GLN A 618 -18.58 7.41 36.75
CA GLN A 618 -18.44 7.99 38.09
C GLN A 618 -17.24 8.96 38.10
N PRO A 619 -17.34 10.08 38.84
CA PRO A 619 -16.39 11.17 38.77
C PRO A 619 -15.20 10.92 39.71
N THR A 620 -13.98 11.07 39.20
CA THR A 620 -12.77 11.14 40.02
C THR A 620 -12.58 12.57 40.55
N PRO A 621 -12.34 12.76 41.86
CA PRO A 621 -12.03 14.07 42.42
C PRO A 621 -10.61 14.49 42.03
N LEU A 622 -10.45 15.73 41.54
CA LEU A 622 -9.16 16.41 41.57
C LEU A 622 -8.81 16.73 43.03
N ALA A 623 -7.68 16.21 43.51
CA ALA A 623 -6.99 16.77 44.67
C ALA A 623 -5.61 17.27 44.23
N MET A 624 -5.44 18.59 44.35
CA MET A 624 -4.14 19.27 44.34
C MET A 624 -3.32 18.80 45.55
N ALA A 625 -2.02 18.59 45.35
CA ALA A 625 -1.04 18.82 46.41
C ALA A 625 0.31 19.19 45.77
N SER A 626 0.61 20.47 45.87
CA SER A 626 1.92 21.08 45.70
C SER A 626 2.86 20.73 46.85
N SER A 627 4.12 20.44 46.55
CA SER A 627 5.31 20.87 47.32
C SER A 627 6.55 20.37 46.56
N SER A 628 7.25 21.21 45.80
CA SER A 628 8.42 22.00 46.25
C SER A 628 9.21 21.34 47.39
N PHE A 629 10.34 20.69 47.04
CA PHE A 629 11.48 20.60 47.94
C PHE A 629 12.78 20.95 47.21
N SER A 630 13.42 21.93 47.80
CA SER A 630 14.68 22.57 47.51
C SER A 630 15.88 21.64 47.73
N VAL A 631 16.84 21.72 46.82
CA VAL A 631 18.24 21.29 47.02
C VAL A 631 18.92 22.30 47.96
N PRO A 632 19.77 21.84 48.88
CA PRO A 632 21.01 22.58 49.12
C PRO A 632 22.25 21.67 49.17
N TYR A 633 23.29 22.14 48.46
CA TYR A 633 24.71 22.26 48.81
C TYR A 633 25.43 21.10 49.55
N LEU A 634 26.73 20.83 49.41
CA LEU A 634 27.86 21.16 48.51
C LEU A 634 29.08 20.63 49.30
N HIS A 635 30.06 20.05 48.61
CA HIS A 635 31.45 19.83 49.05
C HIS A 635 31.72 19.10 50.39
N PHE A 636 32.39 17.95 50.30
CA PHE A 636 33.70 17.79 50.94
C PHE A 636 34.60 16.91 50.07
N LEU A 637 35.76 17.46 49.74
CA LEU A 637 36.90 16.81 49.10
C LEU A 637 37.99 16.85 50.16
N PHE A 638 38.62 15.71 50.49
CA PHE A 638 40.07 15.52 50.71
C PHE A 638 40.37 14.20 51.45
N LEU A 639 41.09 13.33 50.73
CA LEU A 639 42.29 12.53 51.09
C LEU A 639 42.53 11.96 52.50
N LEU A 640 43.34 10.88 52.47
CA LEU A 640 44.11 10.19 53.53
C LEU A 640 43.30 9.03 54.19
N ILE A 641 43.76 7.78 54.28
CA ILE A 641 45.11 7.23 54.49
C ILE A 641 45.17 5.76 53.99
N LEU A 642 46.32 5.39 53.42
CA LEU A 642 46.84 4.01 53.32
C LEU A 642 46.84 3.31 54.69
N LEU A 643 45.88 2.42 54.93
CA LEU A 643 46.03 1.37 55.93
C LEU A 643 45.72 0.03 55.25
N PRO A 644 46.60 -0.98 55.34
CA PRO A 644 46.22 -2.32 54.94
C PRO A 644 45.07 -2.75 55.86
N PRO A 645 44.02 -3.41 55.36
CA PRO A 645 42.99 -3.92 56.26
C PRO A 645 43.67 -4.94 57.17
N LEU A 646 43.75 -4.61 58.47
CA LEU A 646 43.84 -5.60 59.52
C LEU A 646 42.72 -6.61 59.23
N ALA A 647 43.11 -7.85 58.99
CA ALA A 647 42.21 -8.99 58.96
C ALA A 647 41.54 -9.11 60.33
N ILE A 648 40.42 -8.40 60.52
CA ILE A 648 39.44 -8.77 61.52
C ILE A 648 38.78 -10.01 60.95
N ALA A 649 39.17 -11.18 61.48
CA ALA A 649 38.46 -12.42 61.28
C ALA A 649 37.08 -12.30 61.94
N GLN A 650 36.16 -11.62 61.25
CA GLN A 650 34.74 -11.73 61.53
C GLN A 650 34.34 -13.12 61.05
N LYS A 651 33.93 -13.95 62.01
CA LYS A 651 33.49 -15.33 61.81
C LYS A 651 32.28 -15.32 60.87
N TYR A 652 32.52 -15.52 59.57
CA TYR A 652 31.49 -15.67 58.56
C TYR A 652 30.53 -16.79 58.98
N ARG A 653 29.21 -16.60 58.78
CA ARG A 653 28.30 -17.75 58.72
C ARG A 653 28.51 -18.41 57.36
N ASP A 654 29.62 -19.12 57.24
CA ASP A 654 29.95 -19.85 56.02
C ASP A 654 28.86 -20.89 55.74
N VAL A 655 28.27 -20.80 54.55
CA VAL A 655 27.37 -21.84 54.02
C VAL A 655 28.26 -23.02 53.66
N THR A 656 28.19 -24.07 54.47
CA THR A 656 29.02 -25.26 54.27
C THR A 656 28.42 -26.18 53.21
N LEU A 657 29.26 -27.04 52.64
CA LEU A 657 28.84 -28.09 51.73
C LEU A 657 27.65 -28.89 52.30
N GLY A 658 26.63 -29.14 51.46
CA GLY A 658 25.39 -29.81 51.85
C GLY A 658 24.30 -28.88 52.40
N SER A 659 24.60 -27.59 52.58
CA SER A 659 23.56 -26.61 52.92
C SER A 659 22.58 -26.42 51.77
N SER A 660 21.29 -26.30 52.10
CA SER A 660 20.23 -26.08 51.12
C SER A 660 19.18 -25.07 51.60
N LEU A 661 18.54 -24.42 50.64
CA LEU A 661 17.33 -23.62 50.82
C LEU A 661 16.20 -24.24 49.98
N SER A 662 14.95 -24.07 50.39
CA SER A 662 13.78 -24.63 49.70
C SER A 662 12.74 -23.56 49.40
N ALA A 663 12.12 -23.62 48.22
CA ALA A 663 11.11 -22.70 47.73
C ALA A 663 9.72 -22.95 48.36
N ILE A 664 9.65 -22.89 49.69
CA ILE A 664 8.41 -23.12 50.47
C ILE A 664 7.83 -21.79 50.96
N ASP A 665 8.70 -20.88 51.42
CA ASP A 665 8.39 -19.52 51.86
C ASP A 665 9.51 -18.51 51.54
N ASP A 666 9.24 -17.22 51.74
CA ASP A 666 10.18 -16.09 51.53
C ASP A 666 11.18 -15.90 52.69
N ASN A 667 11.18 -16.77 53.71
CA ASN A 667 11.95 -16.57 54.94
C ASN A 667 13.28 -17.32 54.95
N SER A 668 13.43 -18.39 54.16
CA SER A 668 14.69 -19.12 54.06
C SER A 668 15.71 -18.39 53.17
N SER A 669 16.77 -17.85 53.79
CA SER A 669 17.83 -17.14 53.08
C SER A 669 19.19 -17.23 53.78
N TRP A 670 20.25 -17.05 53.01
CA TRP A 670 21.61 -16.82 53.51
C TRP A 670 21.88 -15.31 53.49
N SER A 671 21.91 -14.71 54.67
CA SER A 671 22.08 -13.26 54.83
C SER A 671 23.54 -12.86 55.01
N SER A 672 23.86 -11.64 54.59
CA SER A 672 25.17 -11.03 54.85
C SER A 672 25.32 -10.67 56.34
N PRO A 673 26.54 -10.43 56.84
CA PRO A 673 26.78 -10.07 58.25
C PRO A 673 25.99 -8.85 58.74
N SER A 674 25.81 -7.82 57.89
CA SER A 674 24.98 -6.65 58.20
C SER A 674 23.48 -6.92 58.16
N GLY A 675 23.05 -7.99 57.48
CA GLY A 675 21.65 -8.29 57.19
C GLY A 675 21.04 -7.45 56.07
N GLU A 676 21.80 -6.56 55.42
CA GLU A 676 21.31 -5.73 54.31
C GLU A 676 21.02 -6.54 53.04
N PHE A 677 21.78 -7.62 52.83
CA PHE A 677 21.62 -8.49 51.68
C PHE A 677 21.30 -9.92 52.08
N ALA A 678 20.50 -10.60 51.27
CA ALA A 678 20.14 -11.99 51.47
C ALA A 678 20.01 -12.73 50.13
N PHE A 679 20.54 -13.96 50.09
CA PHE A 679 20.41 -14.89 48.98
C PHE A 679 19.35 -15.95 49.33
N GLY A 680 18.31 -16.11 48.51
CA GLY A 680 17.23 -17.06 48.78
C GLY A 680 16.10 -17.01 47.76
N PHE A 681 14.97 -17.65 48.08
CA PHE A 681 13.78 -17.66 47.22
C PHE A 681 12.90 -16.43 47.45
N ARG A 682 12.36 -15.88 46.36
CA ARG A 682 11.38 -14.79 46.38
C ARG A 682 10.16 -15.20 45.58
N ARG A 683 8.99 -15.26 46.23
CA ARG A 683 7.73 -15.55 45.56
C ARG A 683 7.32 -14.41 44.62
N LEU A 684 6.99 -14.76 43.37
CA LEU A 684 6.44 -13.82 42.39
C LEU A 684 4.91 -13.79 42.52
N ASN A 685 4.34 -12.65 42.91
CA ASN A 685 2.89 -12.47 43.05
C ASN A 685 2.37 -11.64 41.87
N TYR A 686 1.85 -12.31 40.84
CA TYR A 686 1.48 -11.67 39.56
C TYR A 686 0.19 -10.80 39.61
N THR A 687 -0.49 -10.75 40.76
CA THR A 687 -1.81 -10.09 40.91
C THR A 687 -1.77 -8.68 41.51
N ASP A 688 -0.66 -8.23 42.11
CA ASP A 688 -0.57 -6.96 42.88
C ASP A 688 0.09 -5.79 42.12
N TRP A 689 -0.12 -5.69 40.81
CA TRP A 689 0.62 -4.79 39.91
C TRP A 689 0.34 -3.29 40.07
N PHE A 690 -0.47 -2.86 41.04
CA PHE A 690 -0.92 -1.46 41.10
C PHE A 690 -0.63 -0.64 42.35
N ASN A 691 -0.22 -1.17 43.52
CA ASN A 691 -0.32 -0.34 44.73
C ASN A 691 0.78 -0.42 45.80
N LYS A 692 1.90 -1.13 45.64
CA LYS A 692 2.99 -1.05 46.64
C LYS A 692 4.39 -1.13 46.04
N ILE A 693 5.29 -0.26 46.52
CA ILE A 693 6.74 -0.43 46.42
C ILE A 693 7.09 -1.71 47.22
N PRO A 694 7.85 -2.66 46.67
CA PRO A 694 8.22 -3.88 47.40
C PRO A 694 9.07 -3.56 48.64
N ASP A 695 8.77 -4.19 49.79
CA ASP A 695 9.57 -4.05 51.03
C ASP A 695 11.00 -4.60 50.91
N LYS A 696 11.30 -5.35 49.84
CA LYS A 696 12.63 -5.87 49.49
C LYS A 696 12.81 -5.84 47.97
N THR A 697 13.95 -5.32 47.51
CA THR A 697 14.31 -5.20 46.09
C THR A 697 15.18 -6.36 45.65
N VAL A 698 14.81 -7.03 44.55
CA VAL A 698 15.67 -8.05 43.91
C VAL A 698 16.71 -7.34 43.07
N VAL A 699 17.99 -7.60 43.35
CA VAL A 699 19.15 -6.99 42.67
C VAL A 699 19.97 -7.99 41.85
N TRP A 700 19.70 -9.29 42.03
CA TRP A 700 20.30 -10.39 41.28
C TRP A 700 19.33 -11.58 41.22
N TYR A 701 19.34 -12.37 40.14
CA TYR A 701 18.53 -13.57 40.00
C TYR A 701 19.17 -14.61 39.07
N ALA A 702 18.98 -15.89 39.40
CA ALA A 702 19.55 -17.01 38.65
C ALA A 702 18.67 -17.51 37.50
N ASN A 703 17.35 -17.46 37.68
CA ASN A 703 16.38 -18.24 36.91
C ASN A 703 15.20 -17.39 36.40
N GLY A 704 15.48 -16.17 35.92
CA GLY A 704 14.44 -15.24 35.45
C GLY A 704 13.67 -15.73 34.22
N ASP A 705 14.34 -16.45 33.31
CA ASP A 705 13.72 -17.03 32.10
C ASP A 705 13.02 -18.37 32.38
N ASN A 706 13.37 -19.05 33.49
CA ASN A 706 12.77 -20.33 33.89
C ASN A 706 12.48 -20.33 35.41
N PRO A 707 11.41 -19.64 35.87
CA PRO A 707 11.09 -19.53 37.29
C PRO A 707 10.89 -20.90 37.94
N ALA A 708 11.46 -21.07 39.13
CA ALA A 708 11.43 -22.35 39.84
C ALA A 708 10.04 -22.64 40.43
N PRO A 709 9.52 -23.88 40.29
CA PRO A 709 8.28 -24.29 40.94
C PRO A 709 8.41 -24.32 42.47
N ARG A 710 7.27 -24.39 43.17
CA ARG A 710 7.24 -24.54 44.62
C ARG A 710 7.99 -25.82 45.02
N GLU A 711 8.66 -25.78 46.18
CA GLU A 711 9.46 -26.89 46.73
C GLU A 711 10.78 -27.18 45.98
N SER A 712 11.13 -26.39 44.96
CA SER A 712 12.48 -26.38 44.38
C SER A 712 13.55 -26.13 45.45
N LYS A 713 14.73 -26.71 45.26
CA LYS A 713 15.85 -26.59 46.20
C LYS A 713 17.08 -26.03 45.53
N VAL A 714 17.73 -25.08 46.22
CA VAL A 714 19.09 -24.66 45.89
C VAL A 714 20.05 -25.26 46.91
N GLU A 715 21.07 -25.96 46.44
CA GLU A 715 21.99 -26.72 47.29
C GLU A 715 23.44 -26.44 46.90
N LEU A 716 24.31 -26.27 47.91
CA LEU A 716 25.75 -26.21 47.72
C LEU A 716 26.34 -27.61 47.72
N THR A 717 26.81 -28.07 46.56
CA THR A 717 27.36 -29.42 46.37
C THR A 717 28.83 -29.38 45.98
N ILE A 718 29.47 -30.55 45.89
CA ILE A 718 30.87 -30.66 45.41
C ILE A 718 31.04 -30.14 43.98
N ASN A 719 29.95 -30.08 43.21
CA ASN A 719 29.94 -29.62 41.82
C ASN A 719 29.59 -28.13 41.70
N GLY A 720 29.39 -27.42 42.82
CA GLY A 720 28.95 -26.03 42.85
C GLY A 720 27.53 -25.84 43.39
N LEU A 721 26.99 -24.65 43.17
CA LEU A 721 25.63 -24.27 43.57
C LEU A 721 24.64 -24.67 42.47
N MET A 722 23.67 -25.51 42.83
CA MET A 722 22.68 -26.04 41.88
C MET A 722 21.26 -25.77 42.37
N LEU A 723 20.40 -25.34 41.44
CA LEU A 723 18.96 -25.18 41.65
C LEU A 723 18.20 -26.26 40.88
N ASN A 724 17.45 -27.09 41.59
CA ASN A 724 16.69 -28.20 41.03
C ASN A 724 15.19 -28.06 41.32
N ASP A 725 14.36 -28.65 40.46
CA ASP A 725 12.93 -28.82 40.70
C ASP A 725 12.66 -29.92 41.76
N PRO A 726 11.42 -30.07 42.26
CA PRO A 726 11.07 -31.12 43.23
C PRO A 726 11.31 -32.55 42.72
N GLN A 727 11.37 -32.75 41.41
CA GLN A 727 11.65 -34.03 40.76
C GLN A 727 13.16 -34.29 40.59
N GLY A 728 14.01 -33.32 40.93
CA GLY A 728 15.48 -33.42 40.81
C GLY A 728 16.04 -32.98 39.46
N ASN A 729 15.23 -32.41 38.55
CA ASN A 729 15.73 -31.87 37.30
C ASN A 729 16.40 -30.50 37.52
N LYS A 730 17.51 -30.26 36.82
CA LYS A 730 18.28 -29.03 36.93
C LYS A 730 17.56 -27.84 36.26
N ILE A 731 17.34 -26.77 37.02
CA ILE A 731 16.80 -25.49 36.55
C ILE A 731 17.94 -24.52 36.24
N TRP A 732 18.94 -24.43 37.13
CA TRP A 732 20.09 -23.55 36.98
C TRP A 732 21.30 -24.09 37.75
N GLU A 733 22.51 -23.79 37.29
CA GLU A 733 23.76 -24.07 38.01
C GLU A 733 24.74 -22.90 37.83
N ALA A 734 25.56 -22.66 38.85
CA ALA A 734 26.67 -21.73 38.76
C ALA A 734 27.71 -22.26 37.75
N LYS A 735 27.97 -21.50 36.68
CA LYS A 735 28.81 -21.94 35.55
C LYS A 735 30.31 -21.84 35.89
N HIS A 736 31.15 -22.57 35.16
CA HIS A 736 32.62 -22.46 35.16
C HIS A 736 33.35 -22.91 36.45
N ILE A 737 32.82 -23.89 37.19
CA ILE A 737 33.42 -24.40 38.46
C ILE A 737 34.37 -25.59 38.27
N TYR A 738 34.65 -26.02 37.02
CA TYR A 738 35.23 -27.34 36.68
C TYR A 738 36.66 -27.66 37.16
N THR A 739 37.35 -26.74 37.85
CA THR A 739 38.75 -26.94 38.27
C THR A 739 38.98 -26.95 39.78
N ARG A 740 38.00 -26.55 40.60
CA ARG A 740 38.15 -26.44 42.07
C ARG A 740 36.86 -26.76 42.82
N ILE A 741 36.96 -27.54 43.89
CA ILE A 741 35.83 -27.89 44.76
C ILE A 741 35.53 -26.71 45.71
N PRO A 742 34.27 -26.24 45.81
CA PRO A 742 33.89 -25.19 46.75
C PRO A 742 34.02 -25.69 48.19
N SER A 743 34.69 -24.90 49.02
CA SER A 743 34.83 -25.15 50.46
C SER A 743 33.69 -24.53 51.26
N TYR A 744 33.22 -23.35 50.83
CA TYR A 744 32.09 -22.64 51.43
C TYR A 744 31.45 -21.66 50.44
N ALA A 745 30.27 -21.17 50.77
CA ALA A 745 29.65 -20.01 50.14
C ALA A 745 29.33 -18.92 51.18
N ALA A 746 29.30 -17.67 50.74
CA ALA A 746 28.98 -16.55 51.62
C ALA A 746 28.25 -15.43 50.87
N MET A 747 27.30 -14.79 51.56
CA MET A 747 26.73 -13.52 51.15
C MET A 747 27.55 -12.39 51.78
N LEU A 748 28.15 -11.53 50.96
CA LEU A 748 28.96 -10.40 51.44
C LEU A 748 28.10 -9.14 51.63
N ASP A 749 28.54 -8.23 52.49
CA ASP A 749 27.88 -6.92 52.69
C ASP A 749 27.98 -5.98 51.47
N SER A 750 28.79 -6.34 50.48
CA SER A 750 28.78 -5.69 49.17
C SER A 750 27.56 -6.05 48.31
N GLY A 751 26.81 -7.09 48.69
CA GLY A 751 25.77 -7.70 47.86
C GLY A 751 26.28 -8.82 46.94
N ASN A 752 27.58 -9.11 46.93
CA ASN A 752 28.16 -10.19 46.14
C ASN A 752 28.01 -11.54 46.86
N PHE A 753 27.31 -12.49 46.24
CA PHE A 753 27.32 -13.89 46.67
C PHE A 753 28.49 -14.63 46.04
N VAL A 754 29.33 -15.25 46.87
CA VAL A 754 30.58 -15.90 46.43
C VAL A 754 30.62 -17.38 46.81
N LEU A 755 31.15 -18.20 45.90
CA LEU A 755 31.59 -19.57 46.17
C LEU A 755 33.11 -19.56 46.24
N ALA A 756 33.70 -20.07 47.32
CA ALA A 756 35.15 -19.98 47.53
C ALA A 756 35.78 -21.32 47.91
N SER A 757 37.05 -21.49 47.53
CA SER A 757 37.95 -22.56 47.97
C SER A 757 39.08 -21.95 48.82
N ARG A 758 39.98 -22.78 49.34
CA ARG A 758 41.19 -22.35 50.04
C ARG A 758 42.09 -21.44 49.19
N ASP A 759 42.00 -21.56 47.87
CA ASP A 759 42.83 -20.83 46.90
C ASP A 759 42.11 -19.60 46.28
N GLY A 760 41.00 -19.16 46.88
CA GLY A 760 40.24 -17.97 46.46
C GLY A 760 38.82 -18.24 45.95
N ASN A 761 38.17 -17.20 45.44
CA ASN A 761 36.81 -17.26 44.87
C ASN A 761 36.80 -18.09 43.58
N ILE A 762 35.81 -18.96 43.46
CA ILE A 762 35.60 -19.87 42.32
C ILE A 762 34.45 -19.36 41.44
N TRP A 763 33.43 -18.75 42.05
CA TRP A 763 32.30 -18.15 41.36
C TRP A 763 31.77 -16.95 42.15
N GLU A 764 31.31 -15.92 41.44
CA GLU A 764 30.79 -14.69 42.02
C GLU A 764 29.57 -14.19 41.25
N SER A 765 28.49 -13.86 41.95
CA SER A 765 27.28 -13.28 41.34
C SER A 765 27.56 -12.00 40.54
N PHE A 766 28.55 -11.21 40.96
CA PHE A 766 28.90 -9.95 40.30
C PHE A 766 29.49 -10.11 38.90
N LYS A 767 30.06 -11.30 38.59
CA LYS A 767 30.55 -11.64 37.25
C LYS A 767 29.42 -12.02 36.29
N GLU A 768 28.21 -12.21 36.80
CA GLU A 768 27.00 -12.51 36.03
C GLU A 768 25.92 -11.44 36.29
N PRO A 769 26.12 -10.18 35.81
CA PRO A 769 25.16 -9.11 36.00
C PRO A 769 23.83 -9.40 35.30
N VAL A 770 22.73 -8.96 35.90
CA VAL A 770 21.37 -9.11 35.38
C VAL A 770 20.81 -7.77 34.89
N ASP A 771 19.73 -7.26 35.48
CA ASP A 771 19.13 -5.96 35.16
C ASP A 771 19.64 -4.80 36.04
N THR A 772 20.43 -5.10 37.07
CA THR A 772 20.85 -4.16 38.12
C THR A 772 22.38 -4.22 38.33
N ILE A 773 23.00 -3.06 38.60
CA ILE A 773 24.41 -2.95 39.01
C ILE A 773 24.50 -2.33 40.41
N LEU A 774 25.34 -2.91 41.28
CA LEU A 774 25.57 -2.41 42.64
C LEU A 774 26.85 -1.56 42.74
N PRO A 775 26.99 -0.68 43.77
CA PRO A 775 28.11 0.29 43.86
C PRO A 775 29.53 -0.30 43.79
N THR A 776 29.71 -1.56 44.18
CA THR A 776 31.00 -2.27 44.14
C THR A 776 31.12 -3.26 42.99
N GLN A 777 30.11 -3.36 42.12
CA GLN A 777 30.10 -4.26 40.98
C GLN A 777 30.79 -3.61 39.78
N ILE A 778 31.76 -4.33 39.21
CA ILE A 778 32.51 -3.88 38.03
C ILE A 778 31.95 -4.60 36.80
N LEU A 779 31.41 -3.83 35.85
CA LEU A 779 31.03 -4.35 34.54
C LEU A 779 32.27 -4.43 33.64
N GLU A 780 32.73 -5.64 33.36
CA GLU A 780 33.89 -5.88 32.49
C GLU A 780 33.54 -5.73 31.01
N VAL A 781 34.56 -5.58 30.15
CA VAL A 781 34.38 -5.57 28.70
C VAL A 781 33.74 -6.89 28.26
N GLY A 782 32.66 -6.81 27.49
CA GLY A 782 31.81 -7.94 27.13
C GLY A 782 30.68 -8.22 28.13
N GLY A 783 30.65 -7.53 29.27
CA GLY A 783 29.58 -7.58 30.24
C GLY A 783 28.30 -6.93 29.70
N VAL A 784 27.16 -7.55 30.00
CA VAL A 784 25.85 -7.14 29.49
C VAL A 784 24.83 -7.13 30.64
N LEU A 785 24.21 -5.97 30.88
CA LEU A 785 22.97 -5.91 31.65
C LEU A 785 21.79 -6.03 30.70
N SER A 786 20.81 -6.83 31.08
CA SER A 786 19.57 -6.97 30.32
C SER A 786 18.41 -6.48 31.15
N SER A 787 17.61 -5.57 30.61
CA SER A 787 16.31 -5.22 31.20
C SER A 787 15.46 -6.46 31.45
N ARG A 788 14.52 -6.37 32.38
CA ARG A 788 13.47 -7.38 32.60
C ARG A 788 12.21 -7.05 31.81
N LEU A 789 11.36 -8.04 31.51
CA LEU A 789 10.13 -7.86 30.74
C LEU A 789 9.13 -6.91 31.42
N THR A 790 8.95 -7.05 32.73
CA THR A 790 8.10 -6.16 33.54
C THR A 790 8.71 -6.01 34.93
N GLN A 791 8.14 -5.18 35.81
CA GLN A 791 8.63 -5.04 37.20
C GLN A 791 8.62 -6.35 38.01
N ILE A 792 7.79 -7.32 37.61
CA ILE A 792 7.58 -8.59 38.32
C ILE A 792 7.94 -9.82 37.48
N ASN A 793 8.18 -9.65 36.17
CA ASN A 793 8.64 -10.70 35.27
C ASN A 793 10.12 -10.46 34.96
N TYR A 794 10.97 -11.29 35.57
CA TYR A 794 12.44 -11.23 35.49
C TYR A 794 13.01 -11.91 34.24
N SER A 795 12.17 -12.39 33.31
CA SER A 795 12.65 -12.86 32.02
C SER A 795 13.27 -11.71 31.23
N LYS A 796 14.20 -12.05 30.35
CA LYS A 796 15.02 -11.10 29.59
C LYS A 796 14.16 -10.17 28.71
N GLY A 797 14.30 -8.88 28.95
CA GLY A 797 13.65 -7.78 28.25
C GLY A 797 14.41 -7.29 27.02
N ARG A 798 13.86 -6.26 26.35
CA ARG A 798 14.32 -5.79 25.03
C ARG A 798 15.52 -4.87 25.06
N PHE A 799 15.83 -4.27 26.20
CA PHE A 799 16.92 -3.31 26.31
C PHE A 799 18.12 -3.98 26.96
N GLN A 800 19.29 -3.76 26.39
CA GLN A 800 20.56 -4.19 26.96
C GLN A 800 21.51 -3.01 27.09
N LEU A 801 22.28 -3.00 28.17
CA LEU A 801 23.43 -2.13 28.35
C LEU A 801 24.68 -3.00 28.27
N SER A 802 25.55 -2.75 27.32
CA SER A 802 26.78 -3.54 27.13
C SER A 802 28.01 -2.64 27.09
N LEU A 803 29.09 -3.06 27.75
CA LEU A 803 30.42 -2.46 27.58
C LEU A 803 31.14 -3.21 26.46
N ILE A 804 31.30 -2.58 25.30
CA ILE A 804 31.91 -3.20 24.11
C ILE A 804 33.43 -3.01 24.08
N SER A 805 34.12 -3.72 23.19
CA SER A 805 35.59 -3.85 23.20
C SER A 805 36.38 -2.57 22.94
N ASP A 806 35.74 -1.53 22.41
CA ASP A 806 36.34 -0.20 22.22
C ASP A 806 36.21 0.71 23.46
N GLY A 807 35.63 0.20 24.54
CA GLY A 807 35.42 0.92 25.80
C GLY A 807 34.12 1.73 25.87
N ASN A 808 33.29 1.72 24.83
CA ASN A 808 32.01 2.43 24.84
C ASN A 808 30.90 1.62 25.55
N LEU A 809 30.04 2.35 26.26
CA LEU A 809 28.82 1.83 26.85
C LEU A 809 27.67 2.01 25.87
N VAL A 810 27.04 0.92 25.44
CA VAL A 810 26.00 0.93 24.39
C VAL A 810 24.67 0.42 24.94
N LEU A 811 23.60 1.17 24.65
CA LEU A 811 22.21 0.75 24.85
C LEU A 811 21.69 0.10 23.57
N ASN A 812 21.49 -1.22 23.59
CA ASN A 812 20.98 -2.00 22.47
C ASN A 812 19.50 -2.29 22.64
N LEU A 813 18.74 -2.17 21.55
CA LEU A 813 17.39 -2.70 21.43
C LEU A 813 17.45 -4.06 20.72
N ILE A 814 16.99 -5.11 21.39
CA ILE A 814 16.98 -6.47 20.86
C ILE A 814 15.59 -6.79 20.31
N ALA A 815 15.57 -7.40 19.12
CA ALA A 815 14.36 -7.94 18.52
C ALA A 815 13.75 -9.00 19.44
N TRP A 816 12.42 -8.95 19.60
CA TRP A 816 11.70 -10.02 20.30
C TRP A 816 11.78 -11.31 19.47
N PRO A 817 12.08 -12.47 20.09
CA PRO A 817 12.05 -13.75 19.38
C PRO A 817 10.68 -14.09 18.81
#